data_AF-A0AB38RMG1-F1
#
_entry.id   AF-A0AB38RMG1-F1
#
_cell.length_a   1.000
_cell.length_b   1.000
_cell.length_c   1.000
_cell.angle_alpha   90.00
_cell.angle_beta   90.00
_cell.angle_gamma   90.00
#
_symmetry.space_group_name_H-M   'P 1'
#
loop_
_entity.id
_entity.type
_entity.pdbx_description
1 polymer ?
#
loop_
_entity_poly.entity_id
_entity_poly.type
_entity_poly.pdbx_seq_one_letter_code
_entity_poly.pdbx_strand_id
1 'polypeptide(L)'
;MRASIRRAQNDDSAPVPLFISAKELDETVDVRVSRDIGSATVLRCGVDIVIDGLDERTDLAATKVQEASEFVARWTKSRVVLTTRNPDLRDESVQVAMSDMTDAQAAELMSAVAGRPIPPLGAQLTKSVRRPLFAVLTASHATANDGVTGTSELIDRVVEQIVESEGMELIPYLMELAIETVSTGKAVDPTRFASLEIASKIRKSPLVTGAGKTCAFSLATFEQWFAAQAILDGKVDVVPLLSSMRSFDRWKYVFSILLAAGEPTKVDLVMADIARWNPGAAAWIIKETERGGLTRHISELEESDWESAGHRIRYAQAAWLAGLGPLGQAFFSSFAGVASGLDDIALSVRIGRSKIAVSWIAPRDGETGSLPEIIKAGHDFEYRVMVMRQHALPTGVNWVWALTQSYLRDDISSSFKNLILGTATEPGIVRDELTSGSPETIGTWGSTMITPQLYPGPDISPSQEDPWGNFTARRMHERVCAIATAALQCYHELVERLVPNFTGTLGTQGLFPVEFFGDVNFTPGEDQGAFSFGPPEAGLGWTLRARASSPFDEATALSNTVNLTLNDEKRSAEMSDDRDVQYAQFQAYMAQSPEFAEFAPSFSTVSQRVSPTESTPATGLASGLLWGDLEKLNWVSGQRPLL
;
A
#
# COMPACT_ATOMS: atom_id res chain seq x y z
N MET A 1 18.76 22.05 13.44
CA MET A 1 18.08 23.07 14.26
C MET A 1 18.96 23.73 15.33
N ARG A 2 19.49 23.02 16.35
CA ARG A 2 20.30 23.63 17.43
C ARG A 2 21.50 24.47 16.94
N ALA A 3 22.20 24.01 15.91
CA ALA A 3 23.31 24.78 15.30
C ALA A 3 22.85 26.05 14.56
N SER A 4 21.64 26.03 13.96
CA SER A 4 21.04 27.22 13.33
C SER A 4 20.57 28.23 14.37
N ILE A 5 19.98 27.77 15.49
CA ILE A 5 19.65 28.62 16.65
C ILE A 5 20.90 29.32 17.17
N ARG A 6 21.99 28.57 17.42
CA ARG A 6 23.25 29.19 17.87
C ARG A 6 23.83 30.17 16.86
N ARG A 7 23.70 29.91 15.55
CA ARG A 7 24.15 30.86 14.53
C ARG A 7 23.31 32.13 14.52
N ALA A 8 21.99 32.01 14.49
CA ALA A 8 21.08 33.15 14.53
C ALA A 8 21.19 33.98 15.83
N GLN A 9 21.63 33.38 16.94
CA GLN A 9 21.92 34.12 18.18
C GLN A 9 23.21 34.94 18.13
N ASN A 10 24.16 34.59 17.26
CA ASN A 10 25.50 35.20 17.21
C ASN A 10 25.75 35.98 15.92
N ASP A 11 24.87 35.87 14.92
CA ASP A 11 25.00 36.47 13.60
C ASP A 11 23.61 36.92 13.10
N ASP A 12 23.39 38.24 13.08
CA ASP A 12 22.15 38.89 12.64
C ASP A 12 21.85 38.68 11.13
N SER A 13 22.83 38.18 10.37
CA SER A 13 22.70 37.84 8.96
C SER A 13 22.38 36.35 8.71
N ALA A 14 22.42 35.51 9.76
CA ALA A 14 22.15 34.10 9.64
C ALA A 14 20.66 33.80 9.41
N PRO A 15 20.32 32.70 8.70
CA PRO A 15 18.93 32.28 8.51
C PRO A 15 18.21 32.07 9.84
N VAL A 16 16.98 32.58 9.92
CA VAL A 16 16.14 32.47 11.13
C VAL A 16 15.65 31.02 11.25
N PRO A 17 15.87 30.33 12.38
CA PRO A 17 15.33 28.99 12.58
C PRO A 17 13.84 29.05 12.89
N LEU A 18 13.03 28.30 12.16
CA LEU A 18 11.59 28.16 12.39
C LEU A 18 11.18 26.69 12.50
N PHE A 19 10.39 26.35 13.51
CA PHE A 19 9.79 25.02 13.67
C PHE A 19 8.28 25.14 13.51
N ILE A 20 7.70 24.29 12.66
CA ILE A 20 6.26 24.27 12.35
C ILE A 20 5.79 22.82 12.45
N SER A 21 4.73 22.57 13.22
CA SER A 21 4.03 21.27 13.18
C SER A 21 3.11 21.23 11.95
N ALA A 22 3.12 20.12 11.21
CA ALA A 22 2.24 19.94 10.05
C ALA A 22 0.75 20.04 10.42
N LYS A 23 0.35 19.59 11.62
CA LYS A 23 -1.02 19.72 12.15
C LYS A 23 -1.52 21.16 12.24
N GLU A 24 -0.61 22.11 12.43
CA GLU A 24 -0.92 23.54 12.57
C GLU A 24 -0.77 24.33 11.26
N LEU A 25 -0.35 23.66 10.18
CA LEU A 25 -0.03 24.28 8.88
C LEU A 25 -1.19 24.11 7.89
N ASP A 26 -2.32 24.78 8.16
CA ASP A 26 -3.46 24.81 7.22
C ASP A 26 -3.20 25.77 6.04
N GLU A 27 -2.51 26.88 6.29
CA GLU A 27 -2.15 27.89 5.28
C GLU A 27 -0.86 27.52 4.52
N THR A 28 -0.53 28.27 3.46
CA THR A 28 0.69 28.00 2.69
C THR A 28 1.96 28.27 3.51
N VAL A 29 3.04 27.55 3.21
CA VAL A 29 4.36 27.76 3.86
C VAL A 29 4.76 29.25 3.82
N ASP A 30 4.56 29.93 2.69
CA ASP A 30 4.92 31.34 2.52
C ASP A 30 4.10 32.27 3.42
N VAL A 31 2.78 32.04 3.51
CA VAL A 31 1.90 32.80 4.40
C VAL A 31 2.27 32.58 5.86
N ARG A 32 2.52 31.33 6.26
CA ARG A 32 2.90 30.99 7.63
C ARG A 32 4.20 31.68 8.03
N VAL A 33 5.24 31.55 7.21
CA VAL A 33 6.57 32.15 7.48
C VAL A 33 6.48 33.67 7.49
N SER A 34 5.77 34.27 6.53
CA SER A 34 5.58 35.72 6.47
C SER A 34 4.84 36.26 7.70
N ARG A 35 3.87 35.52 8.24
CA ARG A 35 3.20 35.89 9.50
C ARG A 35 4.15 35.81 10.70
N ASP A 36 4.92 34.72 10.80
CA ASP A 36 5.71 34.43 12.00
C ASP A 36 6.97 35.33 12.11
N ILE A 37 7.60 35.69 10.98
CA ILE A 37 8.88 36.44 10.98
C ILE A 37 8.97 37.62 10.00
N GLY A 38 7.97 37.81 9.13
CA GLY A 38 7.89 38.92 8.18
C GLY A 38 8.73 38.73 6.90
N SER A 39 8.15 39.01 5.74
CA SER A 39 8.80 38.78 4.43
C SER A 39 10.09 39.60 4.23
N ALA A 40 10.20 40.77 4.86
CA ALA A 40 11.43 41.58 4.84
C ALA A 40 12.61 40.88 5.53
N THR A 41 12.34 40.12 6.59
CA THR A 41 13.35 39.31 7.29
C THR A 41 13.78 38.14 6.42
N VAL A 42 12.82 37.44 5.82
CA VAL A 42 13.08 36.33 4.88
C VAL A 42 13.99 36.79 3.74
N LEU A 43 13.70 37.94 3.13
CA LEU A 43 14.52 38.50 2.04
C LEU A 43 15.96 38.83 2.50
N ARG A 44 16.11 39.37 3.72
CA ARG A 44 17.41 39.82 4.23
C ARG A 44 18.34 38.65 4.54
N CYS A 45 17.89 37.73 5.41
CA CYS A 45 18.74 36.68 6.00
C CYS A 45 18.33 35.24 5.64
N GLY A 46 17.19 35.02 5.01
CA GLY A 46 16.66 33.67 4.78
C GLY A 46 16.13 32.99 6.05
N VAL A 47 15.68 31.75 5.90
CA VAL A 47 15.03 30.97 6.98
C VAL A 47 15.44 29.50 6.91
N ASP A 48 15.77 28.90 8.04
CA ASP A 48 15.95 27.45 8.19
C ASP A 48 14.68 26.86 8.83
N ILE A 49 13.83 26.23 8.02
CA ILE A 49 12.51 25.72 8.46
C ILE A 49 12.58 24.21 8.69
N VAL A 50 11.96 23.75 9.78
CA VAL A 50 11.60 22.34 9.99
C VAL A 50 10.08 22.25 10.04
N ILE A 51 9.49 21.49 9.11
CA ILE A 51 8.06 21.12 9.13
C ILE A 51 7.98 19.66 9.57
N ASP A 52 7.38 19.42 10.73
CA ASP A 52 7.40 18.12 11.40
C ASP A 52 6.05 17.39 11.30
N GLY A 53 6.10 16.10 10.93
CA GLY A 53 4.97 15.16 10.97
C GLY A 53 4.02 15.25 9.78
N LEU A 54 4.52 15.25 8.53
CA LEU A 54 3.65 15.29 7.35
C LEU A 54 2.67 14.10 7.29
N ASP A 55 3.03 12.94 7.85
CA ASP A 55 2.16 11.77 7.97
C ASP A 55 0.95 12.00 8.90
N GLU A 56 0.95 13.05 9.71
CA GLU A 56 -0.17 13.45 10.55
C GLU A 56 -1.23 14.29 9.80
N ARG A 57 -0.87 14.78 8.60
CA ARG A 57 -1.74 15.49 7.66
C ARG A 57 -1.53 14.93 6.25
N THR A 58 -1.80 13.65 6.08
CA THR A 58 -1.74 12.97 4.77
C THR A 58 -2.51 13.74 3.71
N ASP A 59 -3.65 14.34 4.10
CA ASP A 59 -4.51 15.17 3.26
C ASP A 59 -3.82 16.41 2.65
N LEU A 60 -2.75 16.91 3.27
CA LEU A 60 -1.99 18.07 2.80
C LEU A 60 -0.53 17.77 2.47
N ALA A 61 -0.05 16.55 2.74
CA ALA A 61 1.38 16.22 2.73
C ALA A 61 2.06 16.57 1.40
N ALA A 62 1.52 16.10 0.29
CA ALA A 62 2.06 16.38 -1.05
C ALA A 62 1.98 17.88 -1.43
N THR A 63 0.89 18.57 -1.04
CA THR A 63 0.78 20.03 -1.21
C THR A 63 1.86 20.77 -0.43
N LYS A 64 2.13 20.40 0.83
CA LYS A 64 3.18 21.03 1.64
C LYS A 64 4.58 20.75 1.12
N VAL A 65 4.79 19.57 0.56
CA VAL A 65 6.02 19.21 -0.14
C VAL A 65 6.24 20.11 -1.37
N GLN A 66 5.19 20.38 -2.14
CA GLN A 66 5.25 21.31 -3.29
C GLN A 66 5.50 22.75 -2.83
N GLU A 67 4.70 23.26 -1.89
CA GLU A 67 4.84 24.61 -1.32
C GLU A 67 6.24 24.85 -0.75
N ALA A 68 6.83 23.87 -0.07
CA ALA A 68 8.18 23.95 0.46
C ALA A 68 9.24 24.11 -0.65
N SER A 69 9.05 23.42 -1.78
CA SER A 69 9.94 23.55 -2.95
C SER A 69 9.82 24.90 -3.63
N GLU A 70 8.59 25.36 -3.84
CA GLU A 70 8.34 26.70 -4.38
C GLU A 70 8.92 27.78 -3.46
N PHE A 71 8.83 27.57 -2.14
CA PHE A 71 9.39 28.48 -1.14
C PHE A 71 10.92 28.56 -1.23
N VAL A 72 11.65 27.44 -1.28
CA VAL A 72 13.13 27.48 -1.38
C VAL A 72 13.61 27.98 -2.75
N ALA A 73 12.84 27.74 -3.81
CA ALA A 73 13.12 28.28 -5.14
C ALA A 73 12.97 29.82 -5.17
N ARG A 74 11.93 30.35 -4.51
CA ARG A 74 11.69 31.79 -4.37
C ARG A 74 12.71 32.46 -3.43
N TRP A 75 13.00 31.81 -2.30
CA TRP A 75 13.85 32.34 -1.24
C TRP A 75 15.16 31.56 -1.17
N THR A 76 16.09 31.87 -2.07
CA THR A 76 17.33 31.09 -2.29
C THR A 76 18.29 31.02 -1.09
N LYS A 77 18.12 31.87 -0.08
CA LYS A 77 18.85 31.82 1.20
C LYS A 77 18.19 30.91 2.25
N SER A 78 17.04 30.34 1.93
CA SER A 78 16.23 29.54 2.84
C SER A 78 16.39 28.05 2.58
N ARG A 79 16.13 27.24 3.61
CA ARG A 79 16.17 25.78 3.56
C ARG A 79 14.97 25.24 4.32
N VAL A 80 14.41 24.13 3.84
CA VAL A 80 13.28 23.45 4.48
C VAL A 80 13.66 21.99 4.68
N VAL A 81 13.41 21.47 5.89
CA VAL A 81 13.45 20.05 6.20
C VAL A 81 12.03 19.61 6.53
N LEU A 82 11.59 18.54 5.88
CA LEU A 82 10.28 17.92 6.08
C LEU A 82 10.49 16.56 6.74
N THR A 83 9.66 16.18 7.71
CA THR A 83 9.66 14.82 8.28
C THR A 83 8.37 14.08 7.90
N THR A 84 8.49 12.80 7.57
CA THR A 84 7.38 11.95 7.11
C THR A 84 7.71 10.48 7.34
N ARG A 85 6.69 9.63 7.51
CA ARG A 85 6.82 8.16 7.43
C ARG A 85 6.68 7.61 6.00
N ASN A 86 6.08 8.38 5.09
CA ASN A 86 5.89 8.01 3.70
C ASN A 86 7.08 8.53 2.85
N PRO A 87 8.00 7.66 2.39
CA PRO A 87 9.14 8.07 1.57
C PRO A 87 8.72 8.48 0.15
N ASP A 88 7.60 7.99 -0.36
CA ASP A 88 7.18 8.15 -1.77
C ASP A 88 6.71 9.58 -2.11
N LEU A 89 6.68 10.49 -1.12
CA LEU A 89 6.34 11.91 -1.32
C LEU A 89 7.38 12.69 -2.14
N ARG A 90 8.62 12.18 -2.28
CA ARG A 90 9.71 12.83 -3.03
C ARG A 90 10.61 11.80 -3.70
N ASP A 91 11.41 12.25 -4.66
CA ASP A 91 12.48 11.43 -5.26
C ASP A 91 13.53 11.06 -4.19
N GLU A 92 14.04 9.82 -4.25
CA GLU A 92 15.06 9.29 -3.32
C GLU A 92 16.32 10.18 -3.23
N SER A 93 16.66 10.90 -4.31
CA SER A 93 17.83 11.78 -4.37
C SER A 93 17.83 12.93 -3.34
N VAL A 94 16.65 13.33 -2.86
CA VAL A 94 16.49 14.39 -1.84
C VAL A 94 16.06 13.86 -0.47
N GLN A 95 15.95 12.53 -0.33
CA GLN A 95 15.56 11.89 0.91
C GLN A 95 16.77 11.60 1.79
N VAL A 96 16.57 11.69 3.11
CA VAL A 96 17.55 11.27 4.10
C VAL A 96 16.87 10.28 5.04
N ALA A 97 17.15 8.99 4.84
CA ALA A 97 16.64 7.94 5.71
C ALA A 97 17.26 8.06 7.10
N MET A 98 16.41 8.17 8.12
CA MET A 98 16.86 8.12 9.51
C MET A 98 17.27 6.70 9.86
N SER A 99 18.56 6.49 10.09
CA SER A 99 19.09 5.19 10.49
C SER A 99 18.76 4.88 11.95
N ASP A 100 18.49 3.61 12.23
CA ASP A 100 18.40 3.07 13.58
C ASP A 100 19.71 3.33 14.38
N MET A 101 19.58 3.50 15.69
CA MET A 101 20.75 3.54 16.57
C MET A 101 21.46 2.19 16.57
N THR A 102 22.78 2.22 16.71
CA THR A 102 23.57 1.02 17.01
C THR A 102 23.24 0.49 18.40
N ASP A 103 23.51 -0.80 18.64
CA ASP A 103 23.30 -1.42 19.97
C ASP A 103 24.08 -0.68 21.07
N ALA A 104 25.27 -0.15 20.74
CA ALA A 104 26.08 0.66 21.65
C ALA A 104 25.42 1.99 22.00
N GLN A 105 24.89 2.72 21.00
CA GLN A 105 24.17 3.98 21.22
C GLN A 105 22.88 3.76 22.01
N ALA A 106 22.14 2.69 21.73
CA ALA A 106 20.96 2.31 22.49
C ALA A 106 21.31 2.04 23.96
N ALA A 107 22.36 1.26 24.23
CA ALA A 107 22.82 0.97 25.58
C ALA A 107 23.29 2.23 26.33
N GLU A 108 23.98 3.14 25.65
CA GLU A 108 24.41 4.42 26.21
C GLU A 108 23.21 5.31 26.59
N LEU A 109 22.26 5.48 25.68
CA LEU A 109 21.02 6.24 25.93
C LEU A 109 20.22 5.63 27.08
N MET A 110 20.06 4.31 27.07
CA MET A 110 19.34 3.62 28.13
C MET A 110 20.01 3.79 29.49
N SER A 111 21.34 3.66 29.55
CA SER A 111 22.09 3.84 30.79
C SER A 111 22.03 5.29 31.30
N ALA A 112 22.04 6.25 30.39
CA ALA A 112 21.90 7.67 30.72
C ALA A 112 20.51 8.00 31.30
N VAL A 113 19.44 7.43 30.72
CA VAL A 113 18.06 7.63 31.19
C VAL A 113 17.83 6.94 32.55
N ALA A 114 18.27 5.68 32.69
CA ALA A 114 18.07 4.93 33.92
C ALA A 114 19.01 5.33 35.07
N GLY A 115 20.07 6.11 34.76
CA GLY A 115 21.14 6.44 35.71
C GLY A 115 21.98 5.24 36.16
N ARG A 116 21.83 4.09 35.50
CA ARG A 116 22.50 2.82 35.82
C ARG A 116 22.61 1.93 34.58
N PRO A 117 23.55 0.96 34.56
CA PRO A 117 23.58 -0.05 33.51
C PRO A 117 22.26 -0.85 33.48
N ILE A 118 21.68 -1.02 32.30
CA ILE A 118 20.50 -1.87 32.09
C ILE A 118 20.96 -3.31 31.86
N PRO A 119 20.30 -4.32 32.47
CA PRO A 119 20.59 -5.74 32.22
C PRO A 119 20.44 -6.10 30.73
N PRO A 120 21.06 -7.23 30.28
CA PRO A 120 20.85 -7.73 28.93
C PRO A 120 19.36 -7.91 28.63
N LEU A 121 18.91 -7.30 27.54
CA LEU A 121 17.53 -7.41 27.07
C LEU A 121 17.32 -8.76 26.40
N GLY A 122 16.07 -9.25 26.42
CA GLY A 122 15.68 -10.37 25.57
C GLY A 122 15.88 -10.01 24.09
N ALA A 123 16.13 -11.01 23.24
CA ALA A 123 16.44 -10.84 21.82
C ALA A 123 15.42 -9.97 21.04
N GLN A 124 14.19 -9.89 21.53
CA GLN A 124 13.09 -9.09 20.96
C GLN A 124 13.27 -7.59 21.22
N LEU A 125 13.51 -7.18 22.47
CA LEU A 125 13.72 -5.78 22.83
C LEU A 125 15.02 -5.22 22.24
N THR A 126 16.05 -6.06 22.05
CA THR A 126 17.34 -5.64 21.47
C THR A 126 17.19 -4.96 20.12
N LYS A 127 16.23 -5.39 19.28
CA LYS A 127 15.94 -4.72 18.00
C LYS A 127 15.17 -3.42 18.20
N SER A 128 14.15 -3.42 19.07
CA SER A 128 13.29 -2.25 19.29
C SER A 128 14.02 -1.07 19.92
N VAL A 129 14.95 -1.33 20.86
CA VAL A 129 15.72 -0.26 21.53
C VAL A 129 16.68 0.49 20.60
N ARG A 130 16.90 -0.01 19.38
CA ARG A 130 17.61 0.77 18.35
C ARG A 130 16.85 2.04 17.94
N ARG A 131 15.56 2.14 18.28
CA ARG A 131 14.78 3.37 18.09
C ARG A 131 14.80 4.19 19.39
N PRO A 132 15.15 5.49 19.34
CA PRO A 132 15.40 6.30 20.53
C PRO A 132 14.25 6.33 21.54
N LEU A 133 13.01 6.46 21.07
CA LEU A 133 11.84 6.45 21.95
C LEU A 133 11.77 5.15 22.76
N PHE A 134 11.92 3.99 22.12
CA PHE A 134 11.85 2.70 22.80
C PHE A 134 13.02 2.47 23.75
N ALA A 135 14.23 2.96 23.45
CA ALA A 135 15.32 2.97 24.41
C ALA A 135 14.98 3.78 25.67
N VAL A 136 14.47 5.01 25.50
CA VAL A 136 14.09 5.88 26.65
C VAL A 136 13.02 5.21 27.49
N LEU A 137 11.98 4.67 26.87
CA LEU A 137 10.90 4.01 27.57
C LEU A 137 11.38 2.72 28.25
N THR A 138 12.16 1.88 27.57
CA THR A 138 12.73 0.65 28.17
C THR A 138 13.58 0.98 29.38
N ALA A 139 14.43 2.01 29.30
CA ALA A 139 15.26 2.43 30.42
C ALA A 139 14.46 3.02 31.58
N SER A 140 13.38 3.75 31.29
CA SER A 140 12.50 4.34 32.29
C SER A 140 11.73 3.26 33.07
N HIS A 141 11.46 2.11 32.46
CA HIS A 141 10.60 1.05 33.03
C HIS A 141 11.32 -0.29 33.28
N ALA A 142 12.62 -0.39 33.02
CA ALA A 142 13.43 -1.57 33.35
C ALA A 142 13.66 -1.67 34.88
N THR A 143 12.64 -2.12 35.61
CA THR A 143 12.79 -2.64 36.97
C THR A 143 13.13 -4.12 36.89
N ALA A 144 14.10 -4.52 37.73
CA ALA A 144 14.91 -5.73 37.54
C ALA A 144 14.20 -7.08 37.81
N ASN A 145 12.86 -7.20 37.70
CA ASN A 145 12.18 -8.48 37.93
C ASN A 145 10.97 -8.82 37.05
N ASP A 146 10.38 -7.87 36.30
CA ASP A 146 9.26 -8.15 35.39
C ASP A 146 9.61 -7.70 33.97
N GLY A 147 10.38 -8.54 33.28
CA GLY A 147 10.89 -8.28 31.93
C GLY A 147 9.75 -7.97 30.97
N VAL A 148 9.71 -6.73 30.47
CA VAL A 148 8.86 -6.34 29.35
C VAL A 148 9.20 -7.24 28.15
N THR A 149 8.20 -7.82 27.50
CA THR A 149 8.41 -8.81 26.43
C THR A 149 8.32 -8.21 25.02
N GLY A 150 7.80 -6.99 24.85
CA GLY A 150 7.70 -6.35 23.53
C GLY A 150 7.42 -4.85 23.51
N THR A 151 7.50 -4.25 22.31
CA THR A 151 7.36 -2.81 22.04
C THR A 151 5.98 -2.24 22.39
N SER A 152 4.91 -3.01 22.19
CA SER A 152 3.52 -2.62 22.49
C SER A 152 3.20 -2.67 23.97
N GLU A 153 3.63 -3.73 24.67
CA GLU A 153 3.52 -3.84 26.14
C GLU A 153 4.22 -2.67 26.85
N LEU A 154 5.28 -2.16 26.24
CA LEU A 154 6.03 -1.01 26.73
C LEU A 154 5.29 0.32 26.51
N ILE A 155 4.51 0.46 25.43
CA ILE A 155 3.59 1.60 25.26
C ILE A 155 2.44 1.49 26.26
N ASP A 156 1.87 0.28 26.43
CA ASP A 156 0.80 0.04 27.41
C ASP A 156 1.26 0.43 28.82
N ARG A 157 2.45 0.00 29.25
CA ARG A 157 3.02 0.39 30.56
C ARG A 157 3.30 1.88 30.69
N VAL A 158 3.76 2.54 29.63
CA VAL A 158 3.99 4.00 29.63
C VAL A 158 2.67 4.73 29.79
N VAL A 159 1.66 4.31 29.03
CA VAL A 159 0.34 4.93 29.10
C VAL A 159 -0.29 4.64 30.46
N GLU A 160 -0.27 3.40 30.94
CA GLU A 160 -0.74 3.02 32.29
C GLU A 160 -0.08 3.89 33.36
N GLN A 161 1.23 4.10 33.33
CA GLN A 161 1.92 4.93 34.33
C GLN A 161 1.56 6.43 34.21
N ILE A 162 1.44 6.96 32.99
CA ILE A 162 1.00 8.36 32.77
C ILE A 162 -0.44 8.52 33.24
N VAL A 163 -1.29 7.56 32.93
CA VAL A 163 -2.70 7.50 33.31
C VAL A 163 -2.88 7.35 34.82
N GLU A 164 -2.09 6.52 35.49
CA GLU A 164 -2.07 6.40 36.95
C GLU A 164 -1.68 7.74 37.60
N SER A 165 -0.79 8.51 36.96
CA SER A 165 -0.36 9.82 37.45
C SER A 165 -1.37 10.95 37.18
N GLU A 166 -2.14 10.88 36.09
CA GLU A 166 -3.14 11.90 35.70
C GLU A 166 -4.55 11.61 36.24
N GLY A 167 -4.77 10.40 36.76
CA GLY A 167 -6.04 9.90 37.26
C GLY A 167 -6.83 9.16 36.19
N MET A 168 -7.27 7.94 36.52
CA MET A 168 -8.06 7.06 35.65
C MET A 168 -9.34 7.73 35.08
N GLU A 169 -9.83 8.79 35.72
CA GLU A 169 -10.97 9.58 35.26
C GLU A 169 -10.74 10.31 33.93
N LEU A 170 -9.48 10.56 33.54
CA LEU A 170 -9.15 11.31 32.33
C LEU A 170 -9.14 10.44 31.07
N ILE A 171 -8.94 9.12 31.21
CA ILE A 171 -8.82 8.16 30.09
C ILE A 171 -9.97 8.28 29.10
N PRO A 172 -11.26 8.24 29.52
CA PRO A 172 -12.35 8.27 28.56
C PRO A 172 -12.35 9.53 27.71
N TYR A 173 -11.86 10.65 28.25
CA TYR A 173 -11.81 11.93 27.56
C TYR A 173 -10.55 12.08 26.69
N LEU A 174 -9.43 11.43 27.04
CA LEU A 174 -8.28 11.32 26.14
C LEU A 174 -8.59 10.42 24.94
N MET A 175 -9.35 9.35 25.14
CA MET A 175 -9.90 8.55 24.05
C MET A 175 -10.80 9.39 23.14
N GLU A 176 -11.72 10.17 23.72
CA GLU A 176 -12.60 11.05 22.96
C GLU A 176 -11.83 12.13 22.19
N LEU A 177 -10.79 12.71 22.81
CA LEU A 177 -9.87 13.61 22.12
C LEU A 177 -9.22 12.94 20.92
N ALA A 178 -8.72 11.70 21.08
CA ALA A 178 -8.08 10.96 19.99
C ALA A 178 -9.04 10.64 18.86
N ILE A 179 -10.29 10.26 19.17
CA ILE A 179 -11.34 10.04 18.17
C ILE A 179 -11.55 11.32 17.36
N GLU A 180 -11.72 12.46 18.01
CA GLU A 180 -11.96 13.74 17.35
C GLU A 180 -10.75 14.23 16.55
N THR A 181 -9.52 14.12 17.09
CA THR A 181 -8.31 14.60 16.41
C THR A 181 -7.92 13.71 15.22
N VAL A 182 -8.08 12.38 15.32
CA VAL A 182 -7.89 11.46 14.18
C VAL A 182 -8.97 11.69 13.12
N SER A 183 -10.23 11.81 13.54
CA SER A 183 -11.35 11.99 12.62
C SER A 183 -11.24 13.30 11.85
N THR A 184 -10.71 14.36 12.45
CA THR A 184 -10.62 15.69 11.81
C THR A 184 -9.24 16.00 11.23
N GLY A 185 -8.19 15.32 11.68
CA GLY A 185 -6.79 15.67 11.41
C GLY A 185 -6.34 16.96 12.10
N LYS A 186 -7.11 17.50 13.05
CA LYS A 186 -6.89 18.84 13.61
C LYS A 186 -6.92 18.85 15.13
N ALA A 187 -6.33 19.88 15.73
CA ALA A 187 -6.49 20.16 17.15
C ALA A 187 -7.95 20.53 17.47
N VAL A 188 -8.47 20.04 18.60
CA VAL A 188 -9.88 20.17 18.97
C VAL A 188 -10.02 20.83 20.34
N ASP A 189 -11.08 21.61 20.55
CA ASP A 189 -11.43 22.16 21.86
C ASP A 189 -12.11 21.07 22.71
N PRO A 190 -11.51 20.61 23.83
CA PRO A 190 -12.09 19.53 24.62
C PRO A 190 -13.44 19.86 25.25
N THR A 191 -13.82 21.15 25.30
CA THR A 191 -15.15 21.54 25.79
C THR A 191 -16.31 21.07 24.89
N ARG A 192 -16.00 20.58 23.67
CA ARG A 192 -16.98 19.95 22.78
C ARG A 192 -17.52 18.62 23.33
N PHE A 193 -16.74 17.91 24.14
CA PHE A 193 -17.07 16.58 24.65
C PHE A 193 -16.83 16.40 26.16
N ALA A 194 -16.26 17.40 26.84
CA ALA A 194 -15.98 17.37 28.28
C ALA A 194 -16.44 18.65 28.99
N SER A 195 -16.62 18.57 30.31
CA SER A 195 -16.90 19.74 31.15
C SER A 195 -15.71 20.72 31.15
N LEU A 196 -15.93 21.98 31.51
CA LEU A 196 -14.86 22.99 31.58
C LEU A 196 -13.70 22.58 32.49
N GLU A 197 -13.99 21.89 33.60
CA GLU A 197 -12.99 21.40 34.54
C GLU A 197 -12.12 20.31 33.88
N ILE A 198 -12.75 19.31 33.27
CA ILE A 198 -12.05 18.20 32.62
C ILE A 198 -11.29 18.69 31.40
N ALA A 199 -11.87 19.57 30.59
CA ALA A 199 -11.18 20.21 29.48
C ALA A 199 -9.94 20.99 29.95
N SER A 200 -9.97 21.61 31.13
CA SER A 200 -8.78 22.24 31.70
C SER A 200 -7.72 21.23 32.15
N LYS A 201 -8.11 20.05 32.65
CA LYS A 201 -7.19 18.96 32.99
C LYS A 201 -6.53 18.38 31.74
N ILE A 202 -7.31 18.08 30.70
CA ILE A 202 -6.81 17.61 29.39
C ILE A 202 -5.75 18.56 28.86
N ARG A 203 -6.03 19.87 28.77
CA ARG A 203 -5.06 20.86 28.25
C ARG A 203 -3.76 20.98 29.07
N LYS A 204 -3.76 20.49 30.32
CA LYS A 204 -2.58 20.47 31.19
C LYS A 204 -1.84 19.13 31.17
N SER A 205 -2.41 18.11 30.52
CA SER A 205 -1.79 16.80 30.37
C SER A 205 -0.46 16.92 29.61
N PRO A 206 0.64 16.32 30.07
CA PRO A 206 1.88 16.18 29.30
C PRO A 206 1.72 15.43 27.96
N LEU A 207 0.59 14.72 27.75
CA LEU A 207 0.32 14.03 26.50
C LEU A 207 -0.17 14.96 25.38
N VAL A 208 -0.56 16.20 25.71
CA VAL A 208 -1.15 17.12 24.74
C VAL A 208 -0.37 18.43 24.61
N THR A 209 -0.34 18.96 23.40
CA THR A 209 0.08 20.32 23.07
C THR A 209 -1.15 21.14 22.69
N GLY A 210 -1.16 22.43 23.03
CA GLY A 210 -2.32 23.29 22.79
C GLY A 210 -1.95 24.67 22.27
N ALA A 211 -2.82 25.20 21.42
CA ALA A 211 -2.80 26.57 20.94
C ALA A 211 -4.14 27.24 21.29
N GLY A 212 -4.14 28.09 22.33
CA GLY A 212 -5.37 28.72 22.81
C GLY A 212 -6.33 27.72 23.47
N LYS A 213 -7.51 27.50 22.86
CA LYS A 213 -8.55 26.60 23.41
C LYS A 213 -8.50 25.18 22.86
N THR A 214 -7.82 24.96 21.74
CA THR A 214 -7.69 23.65 21.11
C THR A 214 -6.42 22.95 21.58
N CYS A 215 -6.45 21.63 21.61
CA CYS A 215 -5.28 20.79 21.85
C CYS A 215 -5.29 19.56 20.94
N ALA A 216 -4.10 19.01 20.73
CA ALA A 216 -3.85 17.74 20.08
C ALA A 216 -2.80 16.97 20.87
N PHE A 217 -2.64 15.68 20.61
CA PHE A 217 -1.57 14.91 21.24
C PHE A 217 -0.20 15.41 20.80
N SER A 218 0.74 15.43 21.74
CA SER A 218 2.13 15.84 21.50
C SER A 218 2.91 14.84 20.65
N LEU A 219 2.49 13.57 20.63
CA LEU A 219 3.06 12.51 19.79
C LEU A 219 1.92 11.72 19.14
N ALA A 220 1.99 11.54 17.81
CA ALA A 220 1.02 10.77 17.05
C ALA A 220 0.85 9.33 17.56
N THR A 221 1.91 8.71 18.08
CA THR A 221 1.82 7.34 18.63
C THR A 221 0.84 7.24 19.80
N PHE A 222 0.74 8.26 20.65
CA PHE A 222 -0.23 8.26 21.76
C PHE A 222 -1.65 8.48 21.25
N GLU A 223 -1.85 9.42 20.34
CA GLU A 223 -3.13 9.63 19.66
C GLU A 223 -3.65 8.34 19.02
N GLN A 224 -2.80 7.68 18.23
CA GLN A 224 -3.15 6.45 17.53
C GLN A 224 -3.42 5.30 18.52
N TRP A 225 -2.69 5.23 19.64
CA TRP A 225 -2.93 4.24 20.69
C TRP A 225 -4.28 4.46 21.39
N PHE A 226 -4.62 5.70 21.80
CA PHE A 226 -5.91 5.99 22.44
C PHE A 226 -7.09 5.76 21.49
N ALA A 227 -6.92 6.09 20.21
CA ALA A 227 -7.90 5.79 19.17
C ALA A 227 -8.07 4.28 18.95
N ALA A 228 -6.98 3.51 18.99
CA ALA A 228 -7.04 2.05 18.91
C ALA A 228 -7.79 1.46 20.11
N GLN A 229 -7.50 1.92 21.32
CA GLN A 229 -8.24 1.49 22.50
C GLN A 229 -9.74 1.83 22.41
N ALA A 230 -10.10 2.97 21.82
CA ALA A 230 -11.50 3.35 21.61
C ALA A 230 -12.25 2.39 20.69
N ILE A 231 -11.58 1.87 19.65
CA ILE A 231 -12.14 0.83 18.79
C ILE A 231 -12.28 -0.49 19.58
N LEU A 232 -11.26 -0.89 20.34
CA LEU A 232 -11.32 -2.13 21.15
C LEU A 232 -12.39 -2.08 22.25
N ASP A 233 -12.67 -0.90 22.79
CA ASP A 233 -13.71 -0.69 23.80
C ASP A 233 -15.11 -0.52 23.20
N GLY A 234 -15.24 -0.59 21.87
CA GLY A 234 -16.52 -0.45 21.16
C GLY A 234 -17.10 0.96 21.21
N LYS A 235 -16.28 1.99 21.49
CA LYS A 235 -16.71 3.40 21.46
C LYS A 235 -16.78 3.95 20.04
N VAL A 236 -16.05 3.34 19.12
CA VAL A 236 -16.04 3.69 17.71
C VAL A 236 -16.51 2.49 16.90
N ASP A 237 -17.56 2.69 16.10
CA ASP A 237 -17.97 1.73 15.08
C ASP A 237 -17.01 1.80 13.90
N VAL A 238 -16.50 0.65 13.46
CA VAL A 238 -15.54 0.54 12.34
C VAL A 238 -16.24 0.74 11.01
N VAL A 239 -17.51 0.34 10.87
CA VAL A 239 -18.21 0.37 9.57
C VAL A 239 -18.25 1.78 8.95
N PRO A 240 -18.58 2.86 9.69
CA PRO A 240 -18.49 4.23 9.17
C PRO A 240 -17.07 4.65 8.75
N LEU A 241 -16.03 4.12 9.41
CA LEU A 241 -14.63 4.43 9.07
C LEU A 241 -14.23 3.84 7.72
N LEU A 242 -14.90 2.77 7.29
CA LEU A 242 -14.68 2.09 6.01
C LEU A 242 -15.63 2.60 4.90
N SER A 243 -16.39 3.67 5.15
CA SER A 243 -17.32 4.23 4.16
C SER A 243 -16.63 4.86 2.93
N SER A 244 -15.35 5.21 3.04
CA SER A 244 -14.55 5.79 1.95
C SER A 244 -13.05 5.66 2.20
N MET A 245 -12.25 5.72 1.13
CA MET A 245 -10.78 5.75 1.24
C MET A 245 -10.26 6.93 2.05
N ARG A 246 -10.92 8.10 1.98
CA ARG A 246 -10.56 9.27 2.78
C ARG A 246 -10.75 9.05 4.27
N SER A 247 -11.85 8.40 4.66
CA SER A 247 -12.09 8.07 6.06
C SER A 247 -11.08 7.03 6.55
N PHE A 248 -10.85 5.98 5.74
CA PHE A 248 -9.84 4.98 6.02
C PHE A 248 -8.43 5.58 6.18
N ASP A 249 -8.03 6.50 5.30
CA ASP A 249 -6.69 7.10 5.30
C ASP A 249 -6.34 7.80 6.62
N ARG A 250 -7.33 8.42 7.28
CA ARG A 250 -7.16 9.03 8.61
C ARG A 250 -6.91 8.01 9.71
N TRP A 251 -7.52 6.83 9.59
CA TRP A 251 -7.50 5.79 10.61
C TRP A 251 -6.51 4.66 10.32
N LYS A 252 -5.88 4.61 9.14
CA LYS A 252 -5.04 3.49 8.68
C LYS A 252 -3.92 3.13 9.67
N TYR A 253 -3.25 4.13 10.26
CA TYR A 253 -2.20 3.89 11.26
C TYR A 253 -2.77 3.41 12.60
N VAL A 254 -4.00 3.81 12.95
CA VAL A 254 -4.72 3.26 14.12
C VAL A 254 -4.99 1.77 13.91
N PHE A 255 -5.44 1.38 12.72
CA PHE A 255 -5.64 -0.03 12.37
C PHE A 255 -4.33 -0.83 12.39
N SER A 256 -3.20 -0.25 11.99
CA SER A 256 -1.89 -0.89 12.11
C SER A 256 -1.47 -1.14 13.57
N ILE A 257 -1.78 -0.23 14.49
CA ILE A 257 -1.56 -0.43 15.94
C ILE A 257 -2.51 -1.49 16.50
N LEU A 258 -3.78 -1.46 16.10
CA LEU A 258 -4.77 -2.48 16.48
C LEU A 258 -4.31 -3.88 16.08
N LEU A 259 -3.92 -4.07 14.82
CA LEU A 259 -3.41 -5.34 14.33
C LEU A 259 -2.14 -5.76 15.09
N ALA A 260 -1.26 -4.80 15.40
CA ALA A 260 -0.02 -5.08 16.10
C ALA A 260 -0.23 -5.62 17.51
N ALA A 261 -1.17 -5.06 18.29
CA ALA A 261 -1.19 -5.24 19.74
C ALA A 261 -2.54 -5.64 20.36
N GLY A 262 -3.64 -5.46 19.63
CA GLY A 262 -4.97 -5.70 20.15
C GLY A 262 -5.28 -7.18 20.41
N GLU A 263 -6.28 -7.40 21.26
CA GLU A 263 -6.77 -8.74 21.60
C GLU A 263 -7.32 -9.47 20.36
N PRO A 264 -6.92 -10.73 20.09
CA PRO A 264 -7.37 -11.50 18.94
C PRO A 264 -8.87 -11.47 18.65
N THR A 265 -9.70 -11.69 19.68
CA THR A 265 -11.16 -11.81 19.55
C THR A 265 -11.80 -10.54 18.99
N LYS A 266 -11.23 -9.37 19.30
CA LYS A 266 -11.72 -8.07 18.85
C LYS A 266 -11.05 -7.65 17.53
N VAL A 267 -9.73 -7.85 17.43
CA VAL A 267 -8.98 -7.49 16.22
C VAL A 267 -9.42 -8.31 15.02
N ASP A 268 -9.71 -9.60 15.20
CA ASP A 268 -10.17 -10.45 14.10
C ASP A 268 -11.50 -9.92 13.52
N LEU A 269 -12.41 -9.37 14.33
CA LEU A 269 -13.63 -8.73 13.83
C LEU A 269 -13.32 -7.49 12.97
N VAL A 270 -12.49 -6.59 13.49
CA VAL A 270 -12.09 -5.36 12.79
C VAL A 270 -11.38 -5.68 11.47
N MET A 271 -10.40 -6.57 11.50
CA MET A 271 -9.66 -6.97 10.30
C MET A 271 -10.53 -7.71 9.30
N ALA A 272 -11.54 -8.46 9.75
CA ALA A 272 -12.48 -9.09 8.84
C ALA A 272 -13.35 -8.07 8.11
N ASP A 273 -13.79 -7.01 8.79
CA ASP A 273 -14.55 -5.93 8.15
C ASP A 273 -13.70 -5.17 7.12
N ILE A 274 -12.43 -4.88 7.45
CA ILE A 274 -11.49 -4.25 6.51
C ILE A 274 -11.20 -5.17 5.32
N ALA A 275 -10.91 -6.44 5.56
CA ALA A 275 -10.59 -7.41 4.50
C ALA A 275 -11.77 -7.62 3.56
N ARG A 276 -13.00 -7.70 4.07
CA ARG A 276 -14.23 -7.78 3.26
C ARG A 276 -14.50 -6.52 2.45
N TRP A 277 -14.25 -5.37 3.05
CA TRP A 277 -14.45 -4.08 2.40
C TRP A 277 -13.43 -3.82 1.29
N ASN A 278 -12.14 -3.92 1.61
CA ASN A 278 -11.06 -3.65 0.68
C ASN A 278 -9.80 -4.47 1.02
N PRO A 279 -9.50 -5.54 0.27
CA PRO A 279 -8.34 -6.38 0.54
C PRO A 279 -7.00 -5.67 0.35
N GLY A 280 -6.92 -4.64 -0.51
CA GLY A 280 -5.72 -3.82 -0.69
C GLY A 280 -5.42 -2.97 0.54
N ALA A 281 -6.46 -2.42 1.18
CA ALA A 281 -6.34 -1.65 2.41
C ALA A 281 -5.88 -2.53 3.59
N ALA A 282 -6.46 -3.72 3.74
CA ALA A 282 -6.04 -4.69 4.76
C ALA A 282 -4.58 -5.17 4.54
N ALA A 283 -4.19 -5.39 3.28
CA ALA A 283 -2.81 -5.74 2.93
C ALA A 283 -1.81 -4.64 3.29
N TRP A 284 -2.18 -3.37 3.06
CA TRP A 284 -1.37 -2.23 3.47
C TRP A 284 -1.19 -2.18 4.99
N ILE A 285 -2.25 -2.42 5.77
CA ILE A 285 -2.16 -2.46 7.24
C ILE A 285 -1.19 -3.53 7.71
N ILE A 286 -1.26 -4.74 7.15
CA ILE A 286 -0.35 -5.84 7.50
C ILE A 286 1.11 -5.45 7.24
N LYS A 287 1.38 -4.94 6.03
CA LYS A 287 2.71 -4.47 5.62
C LYS A 287 3.22 -3.35 6.53
N GLU A 288 2.36 -2.42 6.92
CA GLU A 288 2.71 -1.31 7.81
C GLU A 288 2.97 -1.78 9.25
N THR A 289 2.18 -2.72 9.77
CA THR A 289 2.43 -3.33 11.08
C THR A 289 3.78 -4.04 11.14
N GLU A 290 4.16 -4.76 10.07
CA GLU A 290 5.46 -5.43 9.97
C GLU A 290 6.63 -4.44 9.92
N ARG A 291 6.51 -3.36 9.13
CA ARG A 291 7.50 -2.25 9.07
C ARG A 291 7.61 -1.52 10.41
N GLY A 292 6.46 -1.30 11.05
CA GLY A 292 6.32 -0.56 12.29
C GLY A 292 6.98 -1.23 13.48
N GLY A 293 7.26 -2.55 13.47
CA GLY A 293 7.96 -3.25 14.56
C GLY A 293 7.25 -3.14 15.93
N LEU A 294 5.95 -2.82 15.92
CA LEU A 294 5.09 -2.65 17.09
C LEU A 294 4.40 -3.96 17.50
N THR A 295 4.60 -5.03 16.73
CA THR A 295 3.88 -6.29 16.90
C THR A 295 4.09 -6.84 18.30
N ARG A 296 2.98 -6.95 19.05
CA ARG A 296 2.93 -7.71 20.29
C ARG A 296 3.21 -9.17 19.97
N HIS A 297 4.10 -9.78 20.72
CA HIS A 297 4.41 -11.18 20.54
C HIS A 297 3.47 -12.06 21.36
N ILE A 298 3.09 -13.23 20.83
CA ILE A 298 2.33 -14.23 21.61
C ILE A 298 3.28 -14.91 22.59
N SER A 299 2.79 -15.25 23.79
CA SER A 299 3.33 -16.37 24.56
C SER A 299 3.35 -17.63 23.68
N GLU A 300 4.39 -18.46 23.77
CA GLU A 300 4.64 -19.58 22.83
C GLU A 300 3.34 -20.33 22.45
N LEU A 301 3.03 -20.41 21.15
CA LEU A 301 1.91 -21.23 20.64
C LEU A 301 2.18 -22.69 21.00
N GLU A 302 1.31 -23.29 21.81
CA GLU A 302 1.44 -24.66 22.25
C GLU A 302 0.71 -25.62 21.29
N GLU A 303 1.05 -26.91 21.34
CA GLU A 303 0.37 -27.93 20.54
C GLU A 303 -1.14 -27.99 20.85
N SER A 304 -1.55 -27.65 22.08
CA SER A 304 -2.94 -27.59 22.51
C SER A 304 -3.76 -26.49 21.82
N ASP A 305 -3.12 -25.45 21.26
CA ASP A 305 -3.80 -24.30 20.67
C ASP A 305 -4.31 -24.54 19.24
N TRP A 306 -4.08 -25.75 18.69
CA TRP A 306 -4.39 -26.09 17.30
C TRP A 306 -5.84 -25.78 16.89
N GLU A 307 -6.81 -25.99 17.80
CA GLU A 307 -8.23 -25.80 17.51
C GLU A 307 -8.57 -24.31 17.41
N SER A 308 -8.14 -23.50 18.39
CA SER A 308 -8.31 -22.05 18.36
C SER A 308 -7.58 -21.41 17.17
N ALA A 309 -6.33 -21.83 16.91
CA ALA A 309 -5.57 -21.40 15.74
C ALA A 309 -6.29 -21.77 14.43
N GLY A 310 -6.86 -22.98 14.36
CA GLY A 310 -7.66 -23.43 13.22
C GLY A 310 -8.87 -22.55 12.95
N HIS A 311 -9.68 -22.28 13.97
CA HIS A 311 -10.85 -21.40 13.82
C HIS A 311 -10.45 -19.99 13.37
N ARG A 312 -9.39 -19.42 13.93
CA ARG A 312 -8.90 -18.10 13.54
C ARG A 312 -8.38 -18.07 12.09
N ILE A 313 -7.62 -19.08 11.67
CA ILE A 313 -7.18 -19.21 10.27
C ILE A 313 -8.38 -19.30 9.33
N ARG A 314 -9.37 -20.14 9.66
CA ARG A 314 -10.57 -20.32 8.84
C ARG A 314 -11.40 -19.03 8.77
N TYR A 315 -11.52 -18.30 9.88
CA TYR A 315 -12.22 -17.02 9.95
C TYR A 315 -11.54 -15.95 9.07
N ALA A 316 -10.21 -15.80 9.19
CA ALA A 316 -9.44 -14.89 8.35
C ALA A 316 -9.54 -15.27 6.86
N GLN A 317 -9.40 -16.57 6.54
CA GLN A 317 -9.56 -17.08 5.18
C GLN A 317 -10.93 -16.73 4.59
N ALA A 318 -12.00 -16.94 5.36
CA ALA A 318 -13.37 -16.63 4.92
C ALA A 318 -13.55 -15.13 4.64
N ALA A 319 -13.02 -14.26 5.52
CA ALA A 319 -13.08 -12.82 5.33
C ALA A 319 -12.30 -12.37 4.08
N TRP A 320 -11.10 -12.93 3.87
CA TRP A 320 -10.32 -12.67 2.67
C TRP A 320 -11.04 -13.12 1.41
N LEU A 321 -11.58 -14.34 1.37
CA LEU A 321 -12.28 -14.86 0.18
C LEU A 321 -13.52 -14.00 -0.15
N ALA A 322 -14.25 -13.54 0.86
CA ALA A 322 -15.38 -12.63 0.67
C ALA A 322 -14.92 -11.27 0.10
N GLY A 323 -13.83 -10.72 0.60
CA GLY A 323 -13.27 -9.45 0.11
C GLY A 323 -12.59 -9.53 -1.25
N LEU A 324 -11.83 -10.59 -1.52
CA LEU A 324 -11.18 -10.85 -2.80
C LEU A 324 -12.20 -11.04 -3.93
N GLY A 325 -13.42 -11.48 -3.59
CA GLY A 325 -14.46 -11.74 -4.57
C GLY A 325 -13.99 -12.77 -5.61
N PRO A 326 -14.06 -12.47 -6.91
CA PRO A 326 -13.67 -13.41 -7.96
C PRO A 326 -12.20 -13.88 -7.90
N LEU A 327 -11.25 -13.05 -7.41
CA LEU A 327 -9.87 -13.51 -7.17
C LEU A 327 -9.79 -14.70 -6.19
N GLY A 328 -10.77 -14.82 -5.28
CA GLY A 328 -10.85 -15.93 -4.34
C GLY A 328 -10.96 -17.31 -5.00
N GLN A 329 -11.35 -17.38 -6.29
CA GLN A 329 -11.39 -18.63 -7.05
C GLN A 329 -10.00 -19.28 -7.22
N ALA A 330 -8.91 -18.50 -7.10
CA ALA A 330 -7.56 -19.06 -7.10
C ALA A 330 -7.37 -20.12 -6.02
N PHE A 331 -7.92 -19.88 -4.82
CA PHE A 331 -7.85 -20.83 -3.72
C PHE A 331 -8.58 -22.14 -4.06
N PHE A 332 -9.77 -22.04 -4.65
CA PHE A 332 -10.60 -23.20 -5.00
C PHE A 332 -10.12 -23.97 -6.24
N SER A 333 -9.15 -23.44 -6.99
CA SER A 333 -8.58 -24.14 -8.15
C SER A 333 -7.97 -25.49 -7.78
N SER A 334 -7.40 -25.60 -6.56
CA SER A 334 -6.88 -26.87 -6.02
C SER A 334 -7.98 -27.86 -5.62
N PHE A 335 -9.24 -27.45 -5.60
CA PHE A 335 -10.42 -28.20 -5.17
C PHE A 335 -11.47 -28.36 -6.27
N ALA A 336 -11.08 -28.10 -7.53
CA ALA A 336 -11.98 -28.15 -8.68
C ALA A 336 -12.75 -29.49 -8.73
N GLY A 337 -14.08 -29.39 -8.79
CA GLY A 337 -14.98 -30.54 -8.82
C GLY A 337 -15.23 -31.22 -7.47
N VAL A 338 -14.60 -30.75 -6.39
CA VAL A 338 -14.70 -31.33 -5.04
C VAL A 338 -15.33 -30.37 -4.03
N ALA A 339 -15.04 -29.07 -4.13
CA ALA A 339 -15.58 -28.04 -3.24
C ALA A 339 -15.91 -26.75 -4.02
N SER A 340 -16.99 -26.09 -3.64
CA SER A 340 -17.35 -24.76 -4.15
C SER A 340 -17.31 -23.67 -3.07
N GLY A 341 -17.23 -24.05 -1.80
CA GLY A 341 -17.06 -23.15 -0.67
C GLY A 341 -16.22 -23.75 0.45
N LEU A 342 -15.95 -22.94 1.48
CA LEU A 342 -15.22 -23.42 2.67
C LEU A 342 -16.00 -24.50 3.41
N ASP A 343 -17.34 -24.49 3.38
CA ASP A 343 -18.19 -25.45 4.08
C ASP A 343 -18.04 -26.89 3.57
N ASP A 344 -17.52 -27.06 2.36
CA ASP A 344 -17.24 -28.36 1.75
C ASP A 344 -15.88 -28.94 2.18
N ILE A 345 -15.04 -28.17 2.89
CA ILE A 345 -13.68 -28.55 3.25
C ILE A 345 -13.37 -28.30 4.73
N ALA A 346 -12.53 -29.17 5.30
CA ALA A 346 -12.03 -29.04 6.66
C ALA A 346 -10.61 -28.47 6.69
N LEU A 347 -10.26 -27.83 7.81
CA LEU A 347 -8.91 -27.38 8.11
C LEU A 347 -8.27 -28.26 9.18
N SER A 348 -7.09 -28.80 8.91
CA SER A 348 -6.23 -29.42 9.92
C SER A 348 -5.05 -28.54 10.23
N VAL A 349 -4.81 -28.30 11.53
CA VAL A 349 -3.67 -27.51 12.03
C VAL A 349 -2.79 -28.39 12.90
N ARG A 350 -1.47 -28.31 12.67
CA ARG A 350 -0.45 -28.92 13.53
C ARG A 350 0.56 -27.86 13.94
N ILE A 351 0.65 -27.61 15.24
CA ILE A 351 1.64 -26.69 15.82
C ILE A 351 2.80 -27.54 16.34
N GLY A 352 3.99 -27.28 15.81
CA GLY A 352 5.23 -27.88 16.28
C GLY A 352 6.16 -26.83 16.89
N ARG A 353 7.33 -27.26 17.39
CA ARG A 353 8.27 -26.38 18.12
C ARG A 353 8.74 -25.13 17.37
N SER A 354 8.81 -25.17 16.04
CA SER A 354 9.32 -24.05 15.23
C SER A 354 8.51 -23.78 13.98
N LYS A 355 7.42 -24.53 13.76
CA LYS A 355 6.62 -24.47 12.55
C LYS A 355 5.16 -24.74 12.85
N ILE A 356 4.29 -24.07 12.10
CA ILE A 356 2.88 -24.41 11.98
C ILE A 356 2.66 -25.06 10.61
N ALA A 357 1.92 -26.17 10.58
CA ALA A 357 1.47 -26.82 9.36
C ALA A 357 -0.05 -26.73 9.26
N VAL A 358 -0.52 -26.30 8.08
CA VAL A 358 -1.93 -26.12 7.77
C VAL A 358 -2.26 -27.02 6.59
N SER A 359 -3.34 -27.78 6.68
CA SER A 359 -3.79 -28.70 5.64
C SER A 359 -5.28 -28.55 5.40
N TRP A 360 -5.65 -28.27 4.15
CA TRP A 360 -7.05 -28.25 3.74
C TRP A 360 -7.43 -29.61 3.18
N ILE A 361 -8.56 -30.11 3.66
CA ILE A 361 -8.99 -31.50 3.50
C ILE A 361 -10.38 -31.49 2.88
N ALA A 362 -10.59 -32.36 1.89
CA ALA A 362 -11.89 -32.56 1.26
C ALA A 362 -12.39 -34.00 1.47
N PRO A 363 -13.71 -34.25 1.35
CA PRO A 363 -14.27 -35.59 1.41
C PRO A 363 -13.68 -36.49 0.31
N ARG A 364 -13.66 -37.81 0.53
CA ARG A 364 -13.34 -38.76 -0.55
C ARG A 364 -14.56 -38.98 -1.45
N ASP A 365 -14.31 -39.39 -2.69
CA ASP A 365 -15.35 -39.66 -3.68
C ASP A 365 -16.38 -40.68 -3.14
N GLY A 366 -17.66 -40.27 -3.09
CA GLY A 366 -18.77 -41.12 -2.65
C GLY A 366 -19.11 -41.05 -1.15
N GLU A 367 -18.37 -40.29 -0.35
CA GLU A 367 -18.72 -40.04 1.06
C GLU A 367 -19.64 -38.82 1.19
N THR A 368 -20.90 -39.06 1.56
CA THR A 368 -21.88 -38.03 1.89
C THR A 368 -21.89 -37.79 3.40
N GLY A 369 -20.98 -36.93 3.86
CA GLY A 369 -20.94 -36.46 5.25
C GLY A 369 -20.46 -35.01 5.33
N SER A 370 -21.08 -34.22 6.21
CA SER A 370 -20.59 -32.87 6.52
C SER A 370 -19.26 -33.02 7.28
N LEU A 371 -18.20 -32.43 6.72
CA LEU A 371 -16.92 -32.36 7.41
C LEU A 371 -17.02 -31.36 8.58
N PRO A 372 -16.39 -31.65 9.73
CA PRO A 372 -16.21 -30.62 10.75
C PRO A 372 -15.32 -29.49 10.20
N GLU A 373 -15.52 -28.27 10.68
CA GLU A 373 -14.75 -27.12 10.20
C GLU A 373 -13.24 -27.29 10.42
N ILE A 374 -12.87 -27.80 11.60
CA ILE A 374 -11.48 -28.03 12.03
C ILE A 374 -11.30 -29.49 12.45
N ILE A 375 -10.18 -30.10 12.04
CA ILE A 375 -9.80 -31.49 12.36
C ILE A 375 -8.44 -31.50 13.05
N LYS A 376 -8.28 -32.33 14.09
CA LYS A 376 -6.98 -32.52 14.73
C LYS A 376 -6.03 -33.27 13.81
N ALA A 377 -4.80 -32.74 13.65
CA ALA A 377 -3.78 -33.40 12.86
C ALA A 377 -3.47 -34.82 13.40
N GLY A 378 -3.44 -35.81 12.51
CA GLY A 378 -3.12 -37.21 12.85
C GLY A 378 -4.32 -38.11 13.16
N HIS A 379 -5.57 -37.63 13.01
CA HIS A 379 -6.73 -38.51 12.93
C HIS A 379 -6.68 -39.38 11.65
N ASP A 380 -7.14 -40.63 11.75
CA ASP A 380 -7.10 -41.64 10.68
C ASP A 380 -7.64 -41.11 9.34
N PHE A 381 -6.90 -41.40 8.27
CA PHE A 381 -7.01 -40.83 6.93
C PHE A 381 -8.23 -41.33 6.13
N GLU A 382 -9.45 -41.13 6.62
CA GLU A 382 -10.65 -41.28 5.78
C GLU A 382 -10.70 -40.19 4.70
N TYR A 383 -10.12 -39.02 4.95
CA TYR A 383 -10.22 -37.84 4.08
C TYR A 383 -9.01 -37.60 3.14
N ARG A 384 -9.23 -36.81 2.08
CA ARG A 384 -8.20 -36.46 1.08
C ARG A 384 -7.58 -35.09 1.40
N VAL A 385 -6.27 -35.06 1.65
CA VAL A 385 -5.52 -33.79 1.77
C VAL A 385 -5.34 -33.19 0.37
N MET A 386 -5.84 -31.97 0.18
CA MET A 386 -5.81 -31.27 -1.10
C MET A 386 -4.66 -30.26 -1.16
N VAL A 387 -4.50 -29.48 -0.08
CA VAL A 387 -3.46 -28.45 0.03
C VAL A 387 -2.77 -28.58 1.36
N MET A 388 -1.43 -28.61 1.36
CA MET A 388 -0.61 -28.59 2.56
C MET A 388 0.39 -27.43 2.49
N ARG A 389 0.48 -26.65 3.57
CA ARG A 389 1.40 -25.53 3.73
C ARG A 389 2.11 -25.62 5.08
N GLN A 390 3.35 -25.16 5.11
CA GLN A 390 4.13 -25.05 6.34
C GLN A 390 4.73 -23.65 6.43
N HIS A 391 4.71 -23.09 7.63
CA HIS A 391 5.28 -21.78 7.91
C HIS A 391 6.11 -21.82 9.19
N ALA A 392 7.05 -20.89 9.33
CA ALA A 392 7.72 -20.67 10.61
C ALA A 392 6.67 -20.31 11.68
N LEU A 393 6.93 -20.67 12.94
CA LEU A 393 6.02 -20.33 14.02
C LEU A 393 5.82 -18.81 14.06
N PRO A 394 4.58 -18.32 13.91
CA PRO A 394 4.34 -16.89 13.89
C PRO A 394 4.64 -16.28 15.25
N THR A 395 5.21 -15.07 15.23
CA THR A 395 5.59 -14.40 16.47
C THR A 395 4.58 -13.36 16.92
N GLY A 396 3.76 -12.80 16.04
CA GLY A 396 2.81 -11.71 16.38
C GLY A 396 1.44 -12.20 16.83
N VAL A 397 0.70 -11.43 17.64
CA VAL A 397 -0.62 -11.82 18.20
C VAL A 397 -1.72 -12.07 17.16
N ASN A 398 -1.74 -11.26 16.10
CA ASN A 398 -2.74 -11.34 15.04
C ASN A 398 -2.19 -11.89 13.73
N TRP A 399 -1.23 -12.83 13.85
CA TRP A 399 -0.50 -13.44 12.74
C TRP A 399 -1.37 -14.10 11.67
N VAL A 400 -2.58 -14.53 12.00
CA VAL A 400 -3.46 -15.28 11.09
C VAL A 400 -3.72 -14.52 9.80
N TRP A 401 -3.84 -13.19 9.87
CA TRP A 401 -4.10 -12.31 8.74
C TRP A 401 -2.96 -12.30 7.72
N ALA A 402 -1.72 -12.11 8.19
CA ALA A 402 -0.52 -12.15 7.35
C ALA A 402 -0.28 -13.56 6.79
N LEU A 403 -0.52 -14.60 7.59
CA LEU A 403 -0.34 -15.98 7.15
C LEU A 403 -1.32 -16.33 6.02
N THR A 404 -2.62 -16.09 6.21
CA THR A 404 -3.62 -16.44 5.18
C THR A 404 -3.46 -15.60 3.93
N GLN A 405 -3.08 -14.31 4.05
CA GLN A 405 -2.73 -13.50 2.89
C GLN A 405 -1.57 -14.12 2.11
N SER A 406 -0.52 -14.60 2.80
CA SER A 406 0.64 -15.22 2.12
C SER A 406 0.26 -16.48 1.34
N TYR A 407 -0.65 -17.31 1.86
CA TYR A 407 -1.15 -18.49 1.15
C TYR A 407 -1.99 -18.11 -0.06
N LEU A 408 -2.89 -17.15 0.10
CA LEU A 408 -3.71 -16.65 -0.99
C LEU A 408 -2.88 -15.98 -2.08
N ARG A 409 -1.82 -15.25 -1.72
CA ARG A 409 -0.86 -14.68 -2.68
C ARG A 409 -0.23 -15.77 -3.55
N ASP A 410 0.19 -16.88 -2.96
CA ASP A 410 0.80 -17.98 -3.70
C ASP A 410 -0.21 -18.66 -4.64
N ASP A 411 -1.45 -18.85 -4.17
CA ASP A 411 -2.53 -19.45 -4.96
C ASP A 411 -2.95 -18.53 -6.13
N ILE A 412 -3.09 -17.22 -5.89
CA ILE A 412 -3.39 -16.21 -6.90
C ILE A 412 -2.25 -16.14 -7.92
N SER A 413 -0.99 -16.07 -7.48
CA SER A 413 0.17 -16.03 -8.38
C SER A 413 0.19 -17.23 -9.33
N SER A 414 -0.10 -18.42 -8.80
CA SER A 414 -0.11 -19.67 -9.56
C SER A 414 -1.31 -19.78 -10.52
N SER A 415 -2.45 -19.18 -10.17
CA SER A 415 -3.70 -19.30 -10.92
C SER A 415 -4.01 -18.08 -11.78
N PHE A 416 -3.20 -17.02 -11.72
CA PHE A 416 -3.49 -15.70 -12.31
C PHE A 416 -3.84 -15.79 -13.80
N LYS A 417 -3.05 -16.54 -14.59
CA LYS A 417 -3.35 -16.77 -16.01
C LYS A 417 -4.73 -17.39 -16.23
N ASN A 418 -5.08 -18.43 -15.46
CA ASN A 418 -6.37 -19.11 -15.60
C ASN A 418 -7.53 -18.20 -15.18
N LEU A 419 -7.33 -17.34 -14.17
CA LEU A 419 -8.32 -16.34 -13.75
C LEU A 419 -8.59 -15.33 -14.87
N ILE A 420 -7.53 -14.80 -15.51
CA ILE A 420 -7.66 -13.88 -16.64
C ILE A 420 -8.43 -14.55 -17.78
N LEU A 421 -8.00 -15.75 -18.20
CA LEU A 421 -8.67 -16.49 -19.28
C LEU A 421 -10.12 -16.86 -18.92
N GLY A 422 -10.41 -17.10 -17.64
CA GLY A 422 -11.76 -17.34 -17.14
C GLY A 422 -12.73 -16.19 -17.39
N THR A 423 -12.24 -14.95 -17.47
CA THR A 423 -13.09 -13.78 -17.78
C THR A 423 -13.65 -13.80 -19.21
N ALA A 424 -13.08 -14.60 -20.11
CA ALA A 424 -13.49 -14.71 -21.51
C ALA A 424 -14.87 -15.37 -21.70
N THR A 425 -15.51 -15.87 -20.63
CA THR A 425 -16.89 -16.34 -20.69
C THR A 425 -17.88 -15.21 -20.98
N GLU A 426 -17.52 -13.98 -20.61
CA GLU A 426 -18.31 -12.77 -20.87
C GLU A 426 -17.81 -12.01 -22.12
N PRO A 427 -18.66 -11.21 -22.79
CA PRO A 427 -18.22 -10.33 -23.87
C PRO A 427 -17.21 -9.28 -23.39
N GLY A 428 -16.12 -9.08 -24.13
CA GLY A 428 -15.06 -8.13 -23.76
C GLY A 428 -13.74 -8.41 -24.48
N ILE A 429 -12.73 -7.56 -24.27
CA ILE A 429 -11.45 -7.63 -25.01
C ILE A 429 -10.77 -8.99 -24.87
N VAL A 430 -10.78 -9.59 -23.67
CA VAL A 430 -10.17 -10.92 -23.43
C VAL A 430 -10.80 -11.99 -24.32
N ARG A 431 -12.13 -12.01 -24.42
CA ARG A 431 -12.86 -12.95 -25.28
C ARG A 431 -12.60 -12.65 -26.75
N ASP A 432 -12.60 -11.38 -27.13
CA ASP A 432 -12.41 -10.96 -28.51
C ASP A 432 -11.00 -11.32 -29.00
N GLU A 433 -9.96 -11.15 -28.18
CA GLU A 433 -8.60 -11.58 -28.48
C GLU A 433 -8.49 -13.12 -28.56
N LEU A 434 -9.08 -13.87 -27.64
CA LEU A 434 -9.05 -15.34 -27.68
C LEU A 434 -9.84 -15.94 -28.84
N THR A 435 -10.93 -15.30 -29.26
CA THR A 435 -11.74 -15.76 -30.40
C THR A 435 -11.18 -15.31 -31.75
N SER A 436 -10.45 -14.21 -31.79
CA SER A 436 -9.72 -13.77 -32.99
C SER A 436 -8.35 -14.47 -33.15
N GLY A 437 -7.77 -14.96 -32.04
CA GLY A 437 -6.46 -15.59 -31.96
C GLY A 437 -6.46 -17.11 -32.09
N SER A 438 -6.44 -17.62 -33.32
CA SER A 438 -5.68 -18.83 -33.63
C SER A 438 -4.60 -18.47 -34.66
N PRO A 439 -3.32 -18.86 -34.48
CA PRO A 439 -2.22 -18.54 -35.40
C PRO A 439 -2.43 -19.01 -36.86
N GLU A 440 -3.45 -19.81 -37.14
CA GLU A 440 -3.78 -20.29 -38.48
C GLU A 440 -4.20 -19.17 -39.46
N THR A 441 -4.54 -17.98 -38.96
CA THR A 441 -4.97 -16.81 -39.77
C THR A 441 -3.86 -15.88 -40.23
N ILE A 442 -2.61 -16.05 -39.79
CA ILE A 442 -1.46 -15.42 -40.47
C ILE A 442 -0.94 -16.42 -41.53
N GLY A 443 -1.71 -16.55 -42.62
CA GLY A 443 -1.22 -17.09 -43.89
C GLY A 443 -0.63 -18.50 -43.83
N THR A 444 -1.33 -19.48 -43.25
CA THR A 444 -1.06 -20.88 -43.62
C THR A 444 -1.35 -21.02 -45.12
N TRP A 445 -0.39 -21.52 -45.90
CA TRP A 445 -0.52 -21.72 -47.36
C TRP A 445 -1.88 -22.32 -47.71
N GLY A 446 -2.76 -21.52 -48.32
CA GLY A 446 -4.03 -21.97 -48.91
C GLY A 446 -5.30 -21.86 -48.04
N SER A 447 -5.29 -21.25 -46.86
CA SER A 447 -6.53 -21.09 -46.06
C SER A 447 -7.13 -19.68 -46.15
N THR A 448 -8.35 -19.60 -46.67
CA THR A 448 -9.19 -18.40 -46.78
C THR A 448 -10.11 -18.27 -45.55
N MET A 449 -9.56 -18.23 -44.33
CA MET A 449 -10.41 -17.91 -43.17
C MET A 449 -10.57 -16.41 -42.99
N ILE A 450 -11.80 -15.95 -43.23
CA ILE A 450 -12.30 -14.58 -43.07
C ILE A 450 -12.70 -14.40 -41.60
N THR A 451 -11.73 -14.39 -40.68
CA THR A 451 -11.98 -13.88 -39.34
C THR A 451 -11.54 -12.41 -39.35
N PRO A 452 -12.42 -11.45 -39.02
CA PRO A 452 -12.02 -10.06 -38.90
C PRO A 452 -10.89 -9.98 -37.86
N GLN A 453 -9.71 -9.50 -38.26
CA GLN A 453 -8.65 -9.26 -37.29
C GLN A 453 -9.10 -8.12 -36.36
N LEU A 454 -9.04 -8.36 -35.05
CA LEU A 454 -9.40 -7.39 -34.02
C LEU A 454 -8.55 -6.11 -34.13
N TYR A 455 -7.29 -6.27 -34.53
CA TYR A 455 -6.35 -5.18 -34.73
C TYR A 455 -5.94 -5.03 -36.20
N PRO A 456 -5.55 -3.82 -36.64
CA PRO A 456 -4.99 -3.59 -37.96
C PRO A 456 -3.90 -4.61 -38.35
N GLY A 457 -4.19 -5.40 -39.39
CA GLY A 457 -3.25 -6.37 -39.97
C GLY A 457 -2.17 -5.76 -40.87
N PRO A 458 -1.23 -6.59 -41.37
CA PRO A 458 -0.19 -6.15 -42.30
C PRO A 458 -0.80 -5.58 -43.59
N ASP A 459 -0.21 -4.48 -44.09
CA ASP A 459 -0.61 -3.80 -45.32
C ASP A 459 0.38 -4.02 -46.48
N ILE A 460 1.53 -4.65 -46.21
CA ILE A 460 2.47 -5.12 -47.22
C ILE A 460 2.23 -6.61 -47.45
N SER A 461 1.99 -6.99 -48.71
CA SER A 461 1.66 -8.37 -49.07
C SER A 461 2.81 -9.33 -48.78
N PRO A 462 2.52 -10.59 -48.41
CA PRO A 462 3.53 -11.63 -48.27
C PRO A 462 4.42 -11.79 -49.51
N SER A 463 5.69 -12.06 -49.29
CA SER A 463 6.69 -12.35 -50.32
C SER A 463 7.45 -13.65 -50.00
N GLN A 464 8.35 -14.10 -50.89
CA GLN A 464 9.20 -15.26 -50.58
C GLN A 464 10.19 -14.99 -49.43
N GLU A 465 10.59 -13.73 -49.24
CA GLU A 465 11.48 -13.30 -48.16
C GLU A 465 10.72 -13.02 -46.86
N ASP A 466 9.43 -12.69 -46.95
CA ASP A 466 8.54 -12.43 -45.81
C ASP A 466 7.17 -13.10 -46.03
N PRO A 467 7.04 -14.40 -45.72
CA PRO A 467 5.84 -15.19 -46.03
C PRO A 467 4.61 -14.82 -45.20
N TRP A 468 4.76 -13.96 -44.19
CA TRP A 468 3.67 -13.50 -43.31
C TRP A 468 3.12 -12.12 -43.70
N GLY A 469 3.77 -11.43 -44.63
CA GLY A 469 3.49 -10.03 -44.95
C GLY A 469 4.10 -9.08 -43.91
N ASN A 470 4.18 -7.80 -44.26
CA ASN A 470 4.87 -6.79 -43.45
C ASN A 470 3.99 -5.56 -43.21
N PHE A 471 4.47 -4.64 -42.38
CA PHE A 471 3.78 -3.42 -42.00
C PHE A 471 4.52 -2.21 -42.54
N THR A 472 3.79 -1.26 -43.11
CA THR A 472 4.31 0.11 -43.19
C THR A 472 4.38 0.69 -41.78
N ALA A 473 5.27 1.67 -41.57
CA ALA A 473 5.41 2.31 -40.26
C ALA A 473 4.09 2.93 -39.77
N ARG A 474 3.31 3.53 -40.67
CA ARG A 474 1.97 4.05 -40.38
C ARG A 474 1.01 2.93 -39.96
N ARG A 475 1.01 1.78 -40.63
CA ARG A 475 0.11 0.66 -40.30
C ARG A 475 0.47 0.03 -38.95
N MET A 476 1.76 -0.08 -38.66
CA MET A 476 2.24 -0.53 -37.35
C MET A 476 1.81 0.46 -36.25
N HIS A 477 1.95 1.77 -36.48
CA HIS A 477 1.46 2.79 -35.56
C HIS A 477 -0.06 2.70 -35.30
N GLU A 478 -0.87 2.56 -36.34
CA GLU A 478 -2.32 2.32 -36.23
C GLU A 478 -2.63 1.07 -35.38
N ARG A 479 -1.88 -0.02 -35.62
CA ARG A 479 -2.01 -1.27 -34.85
C ARG A 479 -1.71 -1.06 -33.38
N VAL A 480 -0.56 -0.44 -33.05
CA VAL A 480 -0.14 -0.20 -31.67
C VAL A 480 -1.12 0.73 -30.95
N CYS A 481 -1.65 1.76 -31.63
CA CYS A 481 -2.68 2.63 -31.06
C CYS A 481 -3.98 1.86 -30.72
N ALA A 482 -4.41 0.96 -31.60
CA ALA A 482 -5.58 0.12 -31.36
C ALA A 482 -5.36 -0.86 -30.19
N ILE A 483 -4.17 -1.46 -30.10
CA ILE A 483 -3.78 -2.34 -28.99
C ILE A 483 -3.77 -1.56 -27.66
N ALA A 484 -3.13 -0.39 -27.61
CA ALA A 484 -3.09 0.43 -26.41
C ALA A 484 -4.49 0.87 -25.96
N THR A 485 -5.36 1.22 -26.90
CA THR A 485 -6.76 1.57 -26.62
C THR A 485 -7.52 0.40 -26.01
N ALA A 486 -7.42 -0.77 -26.64
CA ALA A 486 -8.03 -2.01 -26.16
C ALA A 486 -7.45 -2.43 -24.81
N ALA A 487 -6.17 -2.20 -24.54
CA ALA A 487 -5.54 -2.55 -23.28
C ALA A 487 -6.08 -1.72 -22.10
N LEU A 488 -6.30 -0.41 -22.30
CA LEU A 488 -6.91 0.45 -21.26
C LEU A 488 -8.36 0.05 -20.96
N GLN A 489 -9.10 -0.40 -21.97
CA GLN A 489 -10.46 -0.94 -21.82
C GLN A 489 -10.41 -2.29 -21.10
N CYS A 490 -9.56 -3.20 -21.56
CA CYS A 490 -9.34 -4.51 -20.96
C CYS A 490 -8.92 -4.39 -19.49
N TYR A 491 -8.10 -3.40 -19.12
CA TYR A 491 -7.72 -3.17 -17.73
C TYR A 491 -8.94 -2.88 -16.85
N HIS A 492 -9.87 -2.04 -17.28
CA HIS A 492 -11.12 -1.81 -16.53
C HIS A 492 -11.96 -3.08 -16.44
N GLU A 493 -12.13 -3.80 -17.55
CA GLU A 493 -12.87 -5.06 -17.55
C GLU A 493 -12.30 -6.05 -16.55
N LEU A 494 -10.97 -6.19 -16.50
CA LEU A 494 -10.29 -7.06 -15.54
C LEU A 494 -10.48 -6.56 -14.10
N VAL A 495 -10.40 -5.25 -13.87
CA VAL A 495 -10.59 -4.69 -12.53
C VAL A 495 -12.01 -4.94 -12.02
N GLU A 496 -13.02 -4.66 -12.84
CA GLU A 496 -14.43 -4.87 -12.50
C GLU A 496 -14.76 -6.35 -12.27
N ARG A 497 -14.20 -7.24 -13.10
CA ARG A 497 -14.51 -8.68 -13.07
C ARG A 497 -13.70 -9.47 -12.07
N LEU A 498 -12.46 -9.09 -11.78
CA LEU A 498 -11.57 -9.87 -10.91
C LEU A 498 -11.39 -9.26 -9.53
N VAL A 499 -11.29 -7.92 -9.45
CA VAL A 499 -10.89 -7.20 -8.23
C VAL A 499 -11.83 -6.03 -7.87
N PRO A 500 -13.17 -6.20 -7.89
CA PRO A 500 -14.11 -5.09 -7.71
C PRO A 500 -13.93 -4.35 -6.36
N ASN A 501 -13.51 -5.07 -5.32
CA ASN A 501 -13.38 -4.53 -3.96
C ASN A 501 -12.01 -3.87 -3.71
N PHE A 502 -11.11 -3.80 -4.69
CA PHE A 502 -9.82 -3.12 -4.54
C PHE A 502 -9.88 -1.63 -4.91
N THR A 503 -11.09 -1.10 -5.17
CA THR A 503 -11.30 0.28 -5.59
C THR A 503 -10.54 1.27 -4.69
N GLY A 504 -9.68 2.06 -5.32
CA GLY A 504 -8.83 3.07 -4.68
C GLY A 504 -7.60 2.57 -3.95
N THR A 505 -7.28 1.28 -4.07
CA THR A 505 -5.99 0.71 -3.62
C THR A 505 -5.15 0.15 -4.77
N LEU A 506 -5.74 0.03 -5.97
CA LEU A 506 -5.04 -0.24 -7.22
C LEU A 506 -4.42 1.05 -7.75
N GLY A 507 -3.09 1.14 -7.75
CA GLY A 507 -2.36 2.34 -8.15
C GLY A 507 -2.72 2.77 -9.57
N THR A 508 -2.67 1.86 -10.53
CA THR A 508 -2.98 2.15 -11.93
C THR A 508 -4.43 2.61 -12.09
N GLN A 509 -5.39 1.94 -11.42
CA GLN A 509 -6.80 2.37 -11.43
C GLN A 509 -6.96 3.79 -10.87
N GLY A 510 -6.21 4.13 -9.82
CA GLY A 510 -6.21 5.44 -9.19
C GLY A 510 -5.72 6.57 -10.08
N LEU A 511 -5.16 6.31 -11.27
CA LEU A 511 -4.80 7.36 -12.24
C LEU A 511 -5.90 7.66 -13.26
N PHE A 512 -6.93 6.80 -13.35
CA PHE A 512 -7.94 6.93 -14.38
C PHE A 512 -8.89 8.12 -14.15
N PRO A 513 -9.35 8.78 -15.24
CA PRO A 513 -9.00 8.56 -16.65
C PRO A 513 -7.57 8.98 -17.01
N VAL A 514 -6.91 8.21 -17.88
CA VAL A 514 -5.50 8.40 -18.27
C VAL A 514 -5.30 8.72 -19.75
N GLU A 515 -4.17 9.36 -20.05
CA GLU A 515 -3.56 9.42 -21.38
C GLU A 515 -2.41 8.41 -21.43
N PHE A 516 -2.49 7.47 -22.37
CA PHE A 516 -1.38 6.59 -22.73
C PHE A 516 -0.44 7.37 -23.66
N PHE A 517 0.63 7.90 -23.07
CA PHE A 517 1.53 8.85 -23.70
C PHE A 517 2.84 8.16 -24.07
N GLY A 518 3.28 8.26 -25.34
CA GLY A 518 4.46 7.53 -25.77
C GLY A 518 4.91 7.78 -27.20
N ASP A 519 5.89 6.98 -27.62
CA ASP A 519 6.45 6.95 -28.97
C ASP A 519 6.63 5.50 -29.46
N VAL A 520 6.27 5.26 -30.71
CA VAL A 520 6.44 3.98 -31.40
C VAL A 520 7.65 4.10 -32.31
N ASN A 521 8.63 3.22 -32.11
CA ASN A 521 9.82 3.13 -32.94
C ASN A 521 9.71 1.92 -33.86
N PHE A 522 9.57 2.16 -35.16
CA PHE A 522 9.45 1.11 -36.17
C PHE A 522 9.97 1.57 -37.54
N THR A 523 10.96 0.85 -38.05
CA THR A 523 11.49 1.00 -39.41
C THR A 523 11.24 -0.30 -40.18
N PRO A 524 10.51 -0.26 -41.31
CA PRO A 524 10.33 -1.45 -42.15
C PRO A 524 11.68 -1.98 -42.64
N GLY A 525 12.00 -3.23 -42.30
CA GLY A 525 13.18 -3.92 -42.83
C GLY A 525 14.52 -3.66 -42.12
N GLU A 526 14.56 -2.92 -41.00
CA GLU A 526 15.77 -2.85 -40.16
C GLU A 526 15.97 -4.12 -39.33
N ASP A 527 17.20 -4.67 -39.39
CA ASP A 527 17.81 -5.78 -38.65
C ASP A 527 16.86 -6.78 -37.94
N GLN A 528 16.38 -7.74 -38.74
CA GLN A 528 16.23 -9.09 -38.23
C GLN A 528 17.63 -9.63 -37.92
N GLY A 529 18.04 -9.64 -36.64
CA GLY A 529 19.21 -10.41 -36.24
C GLY A 529 19.10 -11.83 -36.81
N ALA A 530 20.22 -12.50 -37.11
CA ALA A 530 20.28 -13.74 -37.91
C ALA A 530 19.41 -14.94 -37.42
N PHE A 531 18.71 -14.79 -36.30
CA PHE A 531 17.81 -15.77 -35.68
C PHE A 531 16.37 -15.25 -35.47
N SER A 532 16.01 -14.08 -36.02
CA SER A 532 14.66 -13.49 -35.89
C SER A 532 13.74 -14.06 -36.98
N PHE A 533 12.79 -14.91 -36.59
CA PHE A 533 11.75 -15.44 -37.47
C PHE A 533 10.44 -14.66 -37.26
N GLY A 534 9.94 -13.98 -38.30
CA GLY A 534 8.66 -13.24 -38.28
C GLY A 534 8.78 -11.76 -38.64
N PRO A 535 7.66 -11.00 -38.73
CA PRO A 535 7.69 -9.58 -39.05
C PRO A 535 8.41 -8.78 -37.95
N PRO A 536 9.07 -7.65 -38.27
CA PRO A 536 9.81 -6.85 -37.30
C PRO A 536 8.92 -6.38 -36.14
N GLU A 537 9.48 -6.40 -34.92
CA GLU A 537 8.79 -5.93 -33.71
C GLU A 537 8.90 -4.41 -33.59
N ALA A 538 7.82 -3.76 -33.18
CA ALA A 538 7.86 -2.33 -32.88
C ALA A 538 8.39 -2.09 -31.47
N GLY A 539 9.33 -1.16 -31.32
CA GLY A 539 9.68 -0.62 -30.01
C GLY A 539 8.60 0.34 -29.53
N LEU A 540 8.22 0.25 -28.26
CA LEU A 540 7.23 1.13 -27.65
C LEU A 540 7.79 1.67 -26.32
N GLY A 541 8.01 2.99 -26.28
CA GLY A 541 8.25 3.73 -25.04
C GLY A 541 6.97 4.43 -24.61
N TRP A 542 6.51 4.23 -23.37
CA TRP A 542 5.24 4.82 -22.91
C TRP A 542 5.21 5.11 -21.41
N THR A 543 4.28 5.98 -21.00
CA THR A 543 3.92 6.26 -19.61
C THR A 543 2.42 6.61 -19.52
N LEU A 544 1.83 6.52 -18.33
CA LEU A 544 0.45 6.93 -18.09
C LEU A 544 0.43 8.31 -17.44
N ARG A 545 -0.31 9.24 -18.05
CA ARG A 545 -0.57 10.57 -17.49
C ARG A 545 -2.00 10.65 -17.01
N ALA A 546 -2.23 11.01 -15.75
CA ALA A 546 -3.58 11.27 -15.25
C ALA A 546 -4.19 12.47 -16.00
N ARG A 547 -5.44 12.35 -16.44
CA ARG A 547 -6.16 13.43 -17.15
C ARG A 547 -7.16 14.16 -16.27
N ALA A 548 -7.68 13.48 -15.25
CA ALA A 548 -8.54 14.12 -14.27
C ALA A 548 -7.71 14.88 -13.23
N SER A 549 -8.37 15.83 -12.56
CA SER A 549 -7.82 16.52 -11.39
C SER A 549 -7.87 15.63 -10.13
N SER A 550 -8.82 14.68 -10.09
CA SER A 550 -8.99 13.70 -9.02
C SER A 550 -9.59 12.37 -9.55
N PRO A 551 -9.26 11.20 -8.97
CA PRO A 551 -9.81 9.90 -9.39
C PRO A 551 -11.31 9.74 -9.11
N PHE A 552 -11.91 10.63 -8.30
CA PHE A 552 -13.32 10.59 -7.92
C PHE A 552 -14.13 11.78 -8.44
N ASP A 553 -13.55 12.62 -9.30
CA ASP A 553 -14.36 13.63 -9.99
C ASP A 553 -15.43 12.89 -10.81
N GLU A 554 -16.71 13.12 -10.51
CA GLU A 554 -17.86 12.70 -11.32
C GLU A 554 -17.89 13.39 -12.70
N ALA A 555 -16.74 13.87 -13.20
CA ALA A 555 -16.58 14.42 -14.53
C ALA A 555 -16.77 13.31 -15.57
N THR A 556 -18.04 12.97 -15.80
CA THR A 556 -18.64 12.10 -16.82
C THR A 556 -18.26 12.44 -18.27
N ALA A 557 -17.19 13.20 -18.51
CA ALA A 557 -16.77 13.70 -19.82
C ALA A 557 -15.34 13.31 -20.25
N LEU A 558 -14.49 12.82 -19.33
CA LEU A 558 -13.11 12.45 -19.69
C LEU A 558 -12.99 10.93 -19.89
N SER A 559 -12.76 10.51 -21.14
CA SER A 559 -12.42 9.12 -21.50
C SER A 559 -10.91 8.93 -21.56
N ASN A 560 -10.46 7.67 -21.51
CA ASN A 560 -9.07 7.33 -21.75
C ASN A 560 -8.67 7.69 -23.18
N THR A 561 -7.45 8.20 -23.36
CA THR A 561 -6.91 8.56 -24.68
C THR A 561 -5.56 7.92 -24.93
N VAL A 562 -5.25 7.65 -26.19
CA VAL A 562 -3.94 7.17 -26.63
C VAL A 562 -3.27 8.27 -27.46
N ASN A 563 -2.09 8.70 -27.05
CA ASN A 563 -1.28 9.73 -27.69
C ASN A 563 0.13 9.18 -27.94
N LEU A 564 0.23 8.44 -29.04
CA LEU A 564 1.48 7.84 -29.50
C LEU A 564 1.96 8.55 -30.75
N THR A 565 3.25 8.90 -30.80
CA THR A 565 3.94 9.33 -32.02
C THR A 565 4.61 8.16 -32.72
N LEU A 566 5.15 8.39 -33.93
CA LEU A 566 5.87 7.39 -34.71
C LEU A 566 7.24 7.95 -35.08
N ASN A 567 8.31 7.30 -34.61
CA ASN A 567 9.70 7.67 -34.84
C ASN A 567 9.97 9.15 -34.52
N ASP A 568 9.39 9.68 -33.43
CA ASP A 568 9.56 11.07 -33.02
C ASP A 568 10.66 11.21 -31.97
N GLU A 569 11.86 11.56 -32.44
CA GLU A 569 13.03 11.78 -31.57
C GLU A 569 12.76 12.84 -30.49
N LYS A 570 11.93 13.85 -30.76
CA LYS A 570 11.59 14.87 -29.75
C LYS A 570 10.68 14.30 -28.68
N ARG A 571 9.71 13.45 -29.04
CA ARG A 571 8.85 12.77 -28.07
C ARG A 571 9.67 11.80 -27.21
N SER A 572 10.55 11.03 -27.84
CA SER A 572 11.47 10.14 -27.13
C SER A 572 12.39 10.92 -26.17
N ALA A 573 12.89 12.09 -26.58
CA ALA A 573 13.64 12.99 -25.72
C ALA A 573 12.79 13.59 -24.59
N GLU A 574 11.55 14.04 -24.85
CA GLU A 574 10.63 14.54 -23.81
C GLU A 574 10.38 13.50 -22.71
N MET A 575 10.24 12.22 -23.09
CA MET A 575 10.04 11.13 -22.13
C MET A 575 11.28 10.80 -21.29
N SER A 576 12.46 11.08 -21.83
CA SER A 576 13.77 10.86 -21.20
C SER A 576 14.18 12.06 -20.34
N ASP A 577 14.17 13.24 -20.94
CA ASP A 577 14.84 14.46 -20.48
C ASP A 577 13.91 15.32 -19.61
N ASP A 578 12.60 15.34 -19.90
CA ASP A 578 11.60 16.07 -19.11
C ASP A 578 10.93 15.20 -18.04
N ARG A 579 11.63 14.14 -17.60
CA ARG A 579 11.15 13.21 -16.57
C ARG A 579 10.72 13.93 -15.29
N ASP A 580 11.47 14.96 -14.89
CA ASP A 580 11.18 15.75 -13.69
C ASP A 580 9.88 16.57 -13.83
N VAL A 581 9.59 17.08 -15.02
CA VAL A 581 8.36 17.84 -15.30
C VAL A 581 7.15 16.91 -15.24
N GLN A 582 7.24 15.73 -15.85
CA GLN A 582 6.18 14.73 -15.82
C GLN A 582 5.95 14.19 -14.41
N TYR A 583 7.03 13.97 -13.66
CA TYR A 583 6.96 13.59 -12.26
C TYR A 583 6.31 14.68 -11.40
N ALA A 584 6.62 15.96 -11.65
CA ALA A 584 5.98 17.07 -10.96
C ALA A 584 4.46 17.13 -11.22
N GLN A 585 4.02 16.84 -12.45
CA GLN A 585 2.59 16.74 -12.78
C GLN A 585 1.91 15.58 -12.04
N PHE A 586 2.56 14.42 -12.00
CA PHE A 586 2.10 13.27 -11.22
C PHE A 586 1.98 13.60 -9.73
N GLN A 587 2.98 14.28 -9.16
CA GLN A 587 2.95 14.72 -7.75
C GLN A 587 1.84 15.74 -7.50
N ALA A 588 1.60 16.68 -8.42
CA ALA A 588 0.51 17.65 -8.32
C ALA A 588 -0.88 16.99 -8.40
N TYR A 589 -1.01 15.91 -9.15
CA TYR A 589 -2.20 15.06 -9.15
C TYR A 589 -2.37 14.36 -7.80
N MET A 590 -1.31 13.76 -7.27
CA MET A 590 -1.36 13.08 -5.98
C MET A 590 -1.69 14.03 -4.81
N ALA A 591 -1.24 15.27 -4.88
CA ALA A 591 -1.57 16.31 -3.90
C ALA A 591 -3.06 16.63 -3.82
N GLN A 592 -3.81 16.40 -4.89
CA GLN A 592 -5.27 16.61 -4.92
C GLN A 592 -6.04 15.39 -4.42
N SER A 593 -5.39 14.22 -4.36
CA SER A 593 -6.00 12.94 -3.98
C SER A 593 -5.12 12.18 -2.98
N PRO A 594 -4.85 12.79 -1.81
CA PRO A 594 -3.90 12.30 -0.80
C PRO A 594 -4.23 10.91 -0.25
N GLU A 595 -5.52 10.55 -0.17
CA GLU A 595 -5.99 9.25 0.30
C GLU A 595 -5.52 8.07 -0.56
N PHE A 596 -5.00 8.34 -1.76
CA PHE A 596 -4.46 7.35 -2.68
C PHE A 596 -2.93 7.33 -2.74
N ALA A 597 -2.24 8.29 -2.11
CA ALA A 597 -0.81 8.50 -2.31
C ALA A 597 0.03 7.25 -1.96
N GLU A 598 -0.35 6.51 -0.92
CA GLU A 598 0.32 5.26 -0.54
C GLU A 598 0.18 4.14 -1.59
N PHE A 599 -0.92 4.17 -2.33
CA PHE A 599 -1.31 3.14 -3.29
C PHE A 599 -0.89 3.50 -4.72
N ALA A 600 -0.64 4.79 -4.99
CA ALA A 600 -0.28 5.32 -6.30
C ALA A 600 0.88 4.55 -6.95
N PRO A 601 0.85 4.31 -8.27
CA PRO A 601 1.89 3.54 -8.91
C PRO A 601 3.19 4.34 -8.89
N SER A 602 4.34 3.66 -8.88
CA SER A 602 5.62 4.35 -9.06
C SER A 602 5.65 4.99 -10.45
N PHE A 603 5.91 6.29 -10.51
CA PHE A 603 6.08 6.98 -11.79
C PHE A 603 7.22 6.31 -12.57
N SER A 604 6.88 5.77 -13.75
CA SER A 604 7.83 5.06 -14.59
C SER A 604 7.53 5.26 -16.07
N THR A 605 8.59 5.29 -16.86
CA THR A 605 8.54 5.18 -18.31
C THR A 605 8.89 3.74 -18.67
N VAL A 606 7.98 3.06 -19.37
CA VAL A 606 8.12 1.66 -19.74
C VAL A 606 8.59 1.57 -21.18
N SER A 607 9.63 0.78 -21.43
CA SER A 607 10.07 0.42 -22.78
C SER A 607 9.83 -1.06 -23.01
N GLN A 608 9.06 -1.40 -24.04
CA GLN A 608 8.76 -2.78 -24.40
C GLN A 608 8.72 -2.97 -25.92
N ARG A 609 8.67 -4.22 -26.36
CA ARG A 609 8.45 -4.56 -27.78
C ARG A 609 7.04 -5.07 -27.99
N VAL A 610 6.43 -4.68 -29.11
CA VAL A 610 5.11 -5.15 -29.53
C VAL A 610 5.32 -6.14 -30.67
N SER A 611 5.00 -7.41 -30.40
CA SER A 611 5.13 -8.45 -31.42
C SER A 611 3.90 -8.44 -32.34
N PRO A 612 4.08 -8.45 -33.67
CA PRO A 612 2.98 -8.50 -34.62
C PRO A 612 2.21 -9.82 -34.58
N THR A 613 2.82 -10.88 -34.05
CA THR A 613 2.27 -12.25 -33.98
C THR A 613 1.68 -12.61 -32.63
N GLU A 614 1.70 -11.70 -31.65
CA GLU A 614 1.10 -11.94 -30.34
C GLU A 614 -0.42 -12.11 -30.45
N SER A 615 -0.96 -13.15 -29.82
CA SER A 615 -2.39 -13.50 -29.88
C SER A 615 -3.27 -12.66 -28.96
N THR A 616 -2.72 -12.15 -27.87
CA THR A 616 -3.44 -11.39 -26.85
C THR A 616 -2.68 -10.12 -26.40
N PRO A 617 -2.24 -9.24 -27.31
CA PRO A 617 -1.38 -8.12 -26.98
C PRO A 617 -2.01 -7.10 -26.01
N ALA A 618 -3.32 -6.84 -26.12
CA ALA A 618 -4.02 -5.92 -25.21
C ALA A 618 -4.24 -6.55 -23.83
N THR A 619 -4.66 -7.80 -23.76
CA THR A 619 -4.80 -8.53 -22.49
C THR A 619 -3.44 -8.71 -21.81
N GLY A 620 -2.38 -8.96 -22.59
CA GLY A 620 -0.99 -9.02 -22.12
C GLY A 620 -0.55 -7.72 -21.44
N LEU A 621 -0.85 -6.57 -22.04
CA LEU A 621 -0.54 -5.27 -21.43
C LEU A 621 -1.40 -5.01 -20.19
N ALA A 622 -2.72 -5.20 -20.29
CA ALA A 622 -3.67 -4.95 -19.20
C ALA A 622 -3.41 -5.83 -17.97
N SER A 623 -3.16 -7.12 -18.16
CA SER A 623 -2.79 -8.05 -17.08
C SER A 623 -1.43 -7.71 -16.45
N GLY A 624 -0.52 -7.06 -17.20
CA GLY A 624 0.73 -6.51 -16.66
C GLY A 624 0.51 -5.37 -15.68
N LEU A 625 -0.35 -4.42 -16.05
CA LEU A 625 -0.75 -3.33 -15.16
C LEU A 625 -1.40 -3.87 -13.88
N LEU A 626 -2.36 -4.79 -14.02
CA LEU A 626 -3.03 -5.40 -12.87
C LEU A 626 -2.07 -6.21 -11.99
N TRP A 627 -1.13 -6.96 -12.60
CA TRP A 627 -0.09 -7.67 -11.86
C TRP A 627 0.77 -6.71 -11.04
N GLY A 628 1.21 -5.59 -11.62
CA GLY A 628 2.02 -4.59 -10.92
C GLY A 628 1.29 -3.97 -9.72
N ASP A 629 0.00 -3.66 -9.87
CA ASP A 629 -0.82 -3.14 -8.77
C ASP A 629 -0.96 -4.17 -7.63
N LEU A 630 -1.25 -5.43 -7.98
CA LEU A 630 -1.36 -6.51 -6.99
C LEU A 630 -0.01 -6.84 -6.33
N GLU A 631 1.11 -6.70 -7.04
CA GLU A 631 2.45 -6.93 -6.51
C GLU A 631 2.80 -5.88 -5.46
N LYS A 632 2.49 -4.60 -5.71
CA LYS A 632 2.70 -3.51 -4.74
C LYS A 632 1.95 -3.75 -3.42
N LEU A 633 0.78 -4.36 -3.53
CA LEU A 633 -0.09 -4.76 -2.41
C LEU A 633 0.24 -6.16 -1.84
N ASN A 634 1.28 -6.83 -2.33
CA ASN A 634 1.69 -8.17 -1.88
C ASN A 634 0.61 -9.27 -2.09
N TRP A 635 -0.17 -9.17 -3.17
CA TRP A 635 -1.17 -10.17 -3.58
C TRP A 635 -0.72 -11.08 -4.72
N VAL A 636 0.38 -10.73 -5.40
CA VAL A 636 1.11 -11.62 -6.30
C VAL A 636 2.60 -11.54 -6.04
N SER A 637 3.35 -12.54 -6.53
CA SER A 637 4.81 -12.56 -6.46
C SER A 637 5.43 -13.37 -7.60
N GLY A 638 6.70 -13.12 -7.89
CA GLY A 638 7.44 -13.83 -8.92
C GLY A 638 7.29 -13.22 -10.31
N GLN A 639 7.56 -14.00 -11.35
CA GLN A 639 7.44 -13.53 -12.72
C GLN A 639 5.98 -13.57 -13.18
N ARG A 640 5.53 -12.46 -13.79
CA ARG A 640 4.22 -12.39 -14.44
C ARG A 640 4.05 -13.55 -15.44
N PRO A 641 2.95 -14.31 -15.37
CA PRO A 641 2.67 -15.36 -16.35
C PRO A 641 2.51 -14.79 -17.76
N LEU A 642 3.07 -15.47 -18.76
CA LEU A 642 2.81 -15.17 -20.17
C LEU A 642 1.43 -15.73 -20.56
N LEU A 643 0.58 -14.86 -21.12
CA LEU A 643 -0.78 -15.21 -21.55
C LEU A 643 -0.77 -15.97 -22.87
#